data_AF-A0ABD3MIB2-F1
#
_entry.id   AF-A0ABD3MIB2-F1
#
_cell.length_a   1.000
_cell.length_b   1.000
_cell.length_c   1.000
_cell.angle_alpha   90.00
_cell.angle_beta   90.00
_cell.angle_gamma   90.00
#
_symmetry.space_group_name_H-M   'P 1'
#
loop_
_entity.id
_entity.type
_entity.pdbx_description
1 polymer ?
#
loop_
_entity_poly.entity_id
_entity_poly.type
_entity_poly.pdbx_seq_one_letter_code
_entity_poly.pdbx_strand_id
1 'polypeptide(L)'
;MVDGRRRRSSDLVNSTIISTLTPIINSAIMVIPDLSQADIALIGFGGSTPAPVLQLVANATSRFGLQTIQPVRSQSMEYALLQAPYRTFLNNKITTANITQQQPLIIVYNLPTSLTEYLSEASQEESNYIRSSIYRSASASSTSLSNAVVVVVVTFDSKTSSFLLDHDGTTLSTAADAEEYLASCVFSQEQQQLQQSKNPSAATLSALTNLDQSAVLHLTQPALDTVVLLGNGGREHALAVALSKSPLVGKIICLPGNGGTQSEGGGKICNATTDMLSGSGGGSSGSSTPLTTMDNATVIQLVQAVQANMVVVGPEQPLVDGVVDELAKHCPNVKVFGPTMAGAQLEASKAFTKDFLQQHNIPTAKYRNFTSPDEAIAYVKSLDIPNDRQVIKASGLAAGKGVLLPTTLEETIAAVEEIMCDKAFGSAGDTCVIESFMSGPEASCLAFCDGKTAVLMPAAQDHKRALDGDMGLNTGGMGAYAPAPCVTPELHREIERMCITTVEKMAERGTPYVGILYAGMMLTPNGPSVLEFNCRFGDPETQVVLPLLETDLYEVMQACCDGTLSSIDVRFKEQISAATVVCAAKGYPETYPKGMAIHGLESASAFENVKVYHAGTKVEDDITRCSGGRVLAVTGMGSNLTEALAASYKAVKQITFEDRYWR
;
A
#
# COMPACT_ATOMS: atom_id res chain seq x y z
N MET A 1 -38.53 2.89 -3.12
CA MET A 1 -38.75 1.77 -4.07
C MET A 1 -37.43 1.05 -4.29
N VAL A 2 -36.94 0.35 -3.25
CA VAL A 2 -35.75 -0.49 -3.28
C VAL A 2 -36.21 -1.85 -2.78
N ASP A 3 -36.84 -2.65 -3.63
CA ASP A 3 -37.24 -4.02 -3.27
C ASP A 3 -37.50 -4.91 -4.49
N GLY A 4 -36.47 -5.23 -5.27
CA GLY A 4 -36.68 -5.93 -6.56
C GLY A 4 -35.60 -6.87 -7.07
N ARG A 5 -34.49 -7.10 -6.36
CA ARG A 5 -33.40 -7.97 -6.88
C ARG A 5 -32.78 -8.94 -5.87
N ARG A 6 -33.59 -9.58 -5.03
CA ARG A 6 -33.13 -10.73 -4.20
C ARG A 6 -34.17 -11.83 -4.08
N ARG A 7 -34.60 -12.42 -5.20
CA ARG A 7 -35.31 -13.72 -5.20
C ARG A 7 -35.08 -14.48 -6.49
N ARG A 8 -33.93 -15.14 -6.62
CA ARG A 8 -33.81 -16.42 -7.36
C ARG A 8 -32.72 -17.29 -6.72
N SER A 9 -33.09 -18.57 -6.53
CA SER A 9 -32.35 -19.76 -6.07
C SER A 9 -31.90 -19.86 -4.60
N SER A 10 -32.85 -20.19 -3.70
CA SER A 10 -32.58 -20.72 -2.36
C SER A 10 -32.11 -22.19 -2.38
N ASP A 11 -32.48 -22.96 -3.39
CA ASP A 11 -32.33 -24.43 -3.34
C ASP A 11 -30.98 -24.93 -3.89
N LEU A 12 -30.35 -24.15 -4.79
CA LEU A 12 -29.00 -24.48 -5.33
C LEU A 12 -27.87 -24.07 -4.37
N VAL A 13 -28.11 -23.01 -3.57
CA VAL A 13 -27.16 -22.48 -2.58
C VAL A 13 -27.07 -23.41 -1.37
N ASN A 14 -28.19 -24.02 -0.97
CA ASN A 14 -28.24 -24.93 0.15
C ASN A 14 -27.42 -26.21 -0.09
N SER A 15 -27.59 -26.95 -1.20
CA SER A 15 -26.86 -28.22 -1.38
C SER A 15 -25.34 -28.07 -1.52
N THR A 16 -24.88 -26.99 -2.14
CA THR A 16 -23.46 -26.75 -2.43
C THR A 16 -22.70 -26.18 -1.23
N ILE A 17 -23.33 -25.34 -0.41
CA ILE A 17 -22.76 -24.90 0.87
C ILE A 17 -22.65 -26.09 1.83
N ILE A 18 -23.66 -26.96 1.86
CA ILE A 18 -23.73 -28.12 2.75
C ILE A 18 -22.71 -29.21 2.38
N SER A 19 -22.53 -29.53 1.09
CA SER A 19 -21.52 -30.51 0.66
C SER A 19 -20.09 -30.04 0.89
N THR A 20 -19.88 -28.72 0.98
CA THR A 20 -18.56 -28.09 1.07
C THR A 20 -18.16 -27.75 2.51
N LEU A 21 -19.10 -27.34 3.37
CA LEU A 21 -18.84 -27.07 4.79
C LEU A 21 -18.68 -28.34 5.64
N THR A 22 -19.37 -29.42 5.29
CA THR A 22 -19.36 -30.66 6.09
C THR A 22 -17.94 -31.27 6.24
N PRO A 23 -17.08 -31.32 5.19
CA PRO A 23 -15.67 -31.74 5.34
C PRO A 23 -14.79 -30.69 6.04
N ILE A 24 -15.08 -29.39 5.87
CA ILE A 24 -14.30 -28.25 6.41
C ILE A 24 -14.37 -28.23 7.94
N ILE A 25 -15.58 -28.36 8.51
CA ILE A 25 -15.73 -28.26 9.96
C ILE A 25 -15.28 -29.56 10.66
N ASN A 26 -15.36 -30.72 9.99
CA ASN A 26 -14.77 -31.97 10.46
C ASN A 26 -13.23 -31.92 10.65
N SER A 27 -12.55 -30.90 10.07
CA SER A 27 -11.09 -30.73 10.16
C SER A 27 -10.62 -29.64 11.14
N ALA A 28 -11.53 -28.95 11.83
CA ALA A 28 -11.26 -27.71 12.56
C ALA A 28 -10.98 -27.87 14.08
N ILE A 29 -10.54 -29.04 14.56
CA ILE A 29 -9.97 -29.14 15.91
C ILE A 29 -8.48 -28.79 15.84
N MET A 30 -8.15 -27.59 16.31
CA MET A 30 -6.79 -27.21 16.64
C MET A 30 -6.36 -27.97 17.90
N VAL A 31 -5.41 -28.89 17.78
CA VAL A 31 -4.69 -29.43 18.94
C VAL A 31 -3.83 -28.30 19.48
N ILE A 32 -4.12 -27.82 20.70
CA ILE A 32 -3.26 -26.91 21.46
C ILE A 32 -1.99 -27.72 21.79
N PRO A 33 -0.82 -27.40 21.21
CA PRO A 33 0.41 -28.04 21.64
C PRO A 33 0.75 -27.39 22.99
N ASP A 34 0.71 -28.20 24.05
CA ASP A 34 1.28 -27.90 25.37
C ASP A 34 0.40 -27.06 26.34
N LEU A 35 -0.58 -27.71 26.99
CA LEU A 35 -1.22 -27.27 28.23
C LEU A 35 -0.68 -28.11 29.41
N SER A 36 0.59 -27.93 29.75
CA SER A 36 1.23 -28.65 30.86
C SER A 36 1.11 -27.87 32.18
N GLN A 37 -0.10 -27.90 32.75
CA GLN A 37 -0.47 -27.74 34.16
C GLN A 37 -2.02 -27.75 34.20
N ALA A 38 -2.63 -28.94 34.23
CA ALA A 38 -4.07 -29.06 34.00
C ALA A 38 -4.90 -28.59 35.20
N ASP A 39 -5.81 -27.64 34.97
CA ASP A 39 -7.08 -27.44 35.70
C ASP A 39 -8.00 -26.60 34.78
N ILE A 40 -9.24 -27.07 34.58
CA ILE A 40 -10.29 -26.62 33.61
C ILE A 40 -10.16 -25.12 33.15
N ALA A 41 -10.01 -24.88 31.84
CA ALA A 41 -9.73 -23.54 31.27
C ALA A 41 -10.86 -22.99 30.36
N LEU A 42 -11.51 -21.91 30.77
CA LEU A 42 -12.65 -21.29 30.08
C LEU A 42 -12.17 -20.18 29.11
N ILE A 43 -12.37 -20.34 27.80
CA ILE A 43 -11.84 -19.43 26.76
C ILE A 43 -12.95 -18.57 26.15
N GLY A 44 -13.12 -17.33 26.61
CA GLY A 44 -14.02 -16.36 25.96
C GLY A 44 -13.37 -15.60 24.79
N PHE A 45 -14.11 -15.35 23.72
CA PHE A 45 -13.67 -14.54 22.56
C PHE A 45 -14.51 -13.26 22.40
N GLY A 46 -13.86 -12.14 22.04
CA GLY A 46 -14.48 -10.96 21.41
C GLY A 46 -15.12 -9.92 22.33
N GLY A 47 -15.10 -8.66 21.88
CA GLY A 47 -15.47 -7.46 22.66
C GLY A 47 -16.94 -7.35 23.06
N SER A 48 -17.18 -6.71 24.21
CA SER A 48 -18.49 -6.57 24.90
C SER A 48 -19.20 -7.92 25.11
N THR A 49 -18.53 -8.81 25.86
CA THR A 49 -19.10 -10.06 26.35
C THR A 49 -20.43 -9.79 27.08
N PRO A 50 -21.55 -10.45 26.70
CA PRO A 50 -22.84 -10.24 27.36
C PRO A 50 -22.76 -10.56 28.86
N ALA A 51 -23.46 -9.77 29.68
CA ALA A 51 -23.48 -9.95 31.14
C ALA A 51 -23.83 -11.38 31.60
N PRO A 52 -24.74 -12.12 30.95
CA PRO A 52 -25.01 -13.53 31.31
C PRO A 52 -23.80 -14.44 31.12
N VAL A 53 -22.99 -14.21 30.08
CA VAL A 53 -21.77 -14.98 29.82
C VAL A 53 -20.71 -14.68 30.87
N LEU A 54 -20.53 -13.41 31.23
CA LEU A 54 -19.64 -13.00 32.33
C LEU A 54 -20.07 -13.61 33.67
N GLN A 55 -21.38 -13.71 33.91
CA GLN A 55 -21.94 -14.35 35.11
C GLN A 55 -21.66 -15.86 35.12
N LEU A 56 -21.85 -16.56 34.00
CA LEU A 56 -21.52 -17.98 33.87
C LEU A 56 -20.03 -18.23 34.14
N VAL A 57 -19.15 -17.40 33.56
CA VAL A 57 -17.70 -17.47 33.79
C VAL A 57 -17.37 -17.28 35.27
N ALA A 58 -17.94 -16.25 35.91
CA ALA A 58 -17.69 -15.95 37.32
C ALA A 58 -18.18 -17.06 38.25
N ASN A 59 -19.38 -17.59 38.00
CA ASN A 59 -19.93 -18.70 38.78
C ASN A 59 -19.07 -19.97 38.63
N ALA A 60 -18.71 -20.31 37.39
CA ALA A 60 -17.91 -21.49 37.11
C ALA A 60 -16.51 -21.37 37.74
N THR A 61 -15.86 -20.21 37.65
CA THR A 61 -14.60 -19.90 38.35
C THR A 61 -14.73 -20.07 39.86
N SER A 62 -15.80 -19.55 40.48
CA SER A 62 -16.02 -19.68 41.92
C SER A 62 -16.31 -21.11 42.38
N ARG A 63 -17.06 -21.89 41.59
CA ARG A 63 -17.53 -23.22 41.99
C ARG A 63 -16.53 -24.33 41.68
N PHE A 64 -15.77 -24.20 40.59
CA PHE A 64 -14.85 -25.23 40.12
C PHE A 64 -13.37 -24.79 40.15
N GLY A 65 -13.06 -23.59 40.64
CA GLY A 65 -11.68 -23.08 40.75
C GLY A 65 -11.03 -22.70 39.42
N LEU A 66 -11.82 -22.38 38.39
CA LEU A 66 -11.35 -22.21 37.01
C LEU A 66 -10.44 -20.99 36.82
N GLN A 67 -9.38 -21.13 36.03
CA GLN A 67 -8.62 -19.97 35.53
C GLN A 67 -9.39 -19.30 34.39
N THR A 68 -9.70 -18.01 34.56
CA THR A 68 -10.27 -17.19 33.50
C THR A 68 -9.17 -16.71 32.57
N ILE A 69 -9.26 -17.11 31.30
CA ILE A 69 -8.41 -16.55 30.26
C ILE A 69 -9.14 -15.35 29.66
N GLN A 70 -8.72 -14.13 30.03
CA GLN A 70 -9.17 -12.92 29.34
C GLN A 70 -8.22 -12.61 28.20
N PRO A 71 -8.70 -12.59 26.95
CA PRO A 71 -7.84 -12.17 25.89
C PRO A 71 -7.73 -10.63 25.84
N VAL A 72 -6.52 -10.15 25.60
CA VAL A 72 -6.22 -8.71 25.48
C VAL A 72 -6.56 -8.24 24.06
N ARG A 73 -7.21 -7.08 23.91
CA ARG A 73 -7.41 -6.42 22.62
C ARG A 73 -6.05 -6.13 21.98
N SER A 74 -5.89 -6.51 20.71
CA SER A 74 -4.77 -6.05 19.88
C SER A 74 -4.71 -4.51 19.91
N GLN A 75 -3.54 -3.95 20.25
CA GLN A 75 -3.27 -2.51 20.18
C GLN A 75 -2.81 -2.07 18.78
N SER A 76 -2.80 -2.96 17.78
CA SER A 76 -2.42 -2.63 16.40
C SER A 76 -3.62 -2.75 15.46
N MET A 77 -3.93 -1.64 14.79
CA MET A 77 -5.01 -1.53 13.80
C MET A 77 -4.72 -2.39 12.55
N GLU A 78 -3.44 -2.61 12.23
CA GLU A 78 -2.99 -3.46 11.11
C GLU A 78 -3.27 -4.97 11.29
N TYR A 79 -3.59 -5.43 12.50
CA TYR A 79 -4.07 -6.81 12.72
C TYR A 79 -5.61 -6.91 12.85
N ALA A 80 -6.31 -5.78 12.93
CA ALA A 80 -7.76 -5.74 13.11
C ALA A 80 -8.55 -5.69 11.79
N LEU A 81 -7.88 -5.42 10.66
CA LEU A 81 -8.50 -5.34 9.33
C LEU A 81 -8.19 -6.58 8.46
N LEU A 82 -7.02 -7.19 8.60
CA LEU A 82 -6.64 -8.48 7.97
C LEU A 82 -7.24 -9.71 8.67
N GLN A 83 -7.85 -9.49 9.83
CA GLN A 83 -8.64 -10.46 10.56
C GLN A 83 -10.05 -9.91 10.60
N ALA A 84 -11.04 -10.60 10.04
CA ALA A 84 -12.41 -10.43 10.51
C ALA A 84 -12.42 -10.44 12.07
N PRO A 85 -13.35 -9.77 12.77
CA PRO A 85 -13.26 -9.30 14.18
C PRO A 85 -12.96 -10.32 15.33
N TYR A 86 -12.30 -11.46 15.07
CA TYR A 86 -12.28 -12.69 15.87
C TYR A 86 -10.90 -13.33 16.01
N ARG A 87 -9.82 -12.55 16.14
CA ARG A 87 -8.58 -13.10 16.69
C ARG A 87 -8.17 -12.39 17.97
N THR A 88 -8.40 -13.10 19.06
CA THR A 88 -7.78 -12.86 20.35
C THR A 88 -6.72 -13.93 20.58
N PHE A 89 -5.44 -13.55 20.65
CA PHE A 89 -4.34 -14.46 20.96
C PHE A 89 -4.03 -14.47 22.45
N LEU A 90 -3.81 -15.68 22.97
CA LEU A 90 -3.24 -15.95 24.29
C LEU A 90 -1.74 -15.68 24.29
N ASN A 91 -1.24 -14.99 25.32
CA ASN A 91 0.16 -14.62 25.46
C ASN A 91 1.00 -15.85 25.87
N ASN A 92 2.03 -16.19 25.10
CA ASN A 92 2.90 -17.37 25.24
C ASN A 92 3.93 -17.29 26.39
N LYS A 93 3.52 -16.92 27.62
CA LYS A 93 4.42 -16.98 28.79
C LYS A 93 3.88 -17.90 29.88
N ILE A 94 3.95 -19.21 29.65
CA ILE A 94 3.86 -20.22 30.72
C ILE A 94 4.99 -21.23 30.48
N THR A 95 5.96 -21.27 31.41
CA THR A 95 7.11 -22.19 31.37
C THR A 95 6.89 -23.39 32.27
N THR A 96 7.21 -24.57 31.75
CA THR A 96 7.00 -25.89 32.35
C THR A 96 8.02 -26.21 33.44
N ALA A 97 7.57 -26.49 34.67
CA ALA A 97 8.35 -27.26 35.63
C ALA A 97 7.41 -28.01 36.59
N ASN A 98 7.45 -29.34 36.46
CA ASN A 98 6.73 -30.36 37.24
C ASN A 98 5.21 -30.41 37.03
N ILE A 99 4.69 -31.57 36.61
CA ILE A 99 3.52 -32.26 37.21
C ILE A 99 3.16 -33.53 36.42
N THR A 100 2.92 -34.58 37.18
CA THR A 100 2.21 -35.84 36.87
C THR A 100 0.77 -35.72 37.37
N GLN A 101 -0.27 -35.63 36.51
CA GLN A 101 -1.67 -36.08 36.76
C GLN A 101 -2.64 -35.78 35.59
N GLN A 102 -3.68 -36.61 35.46
CA GLN A 102 -4.75 -36.62 34.42
C GLN A 102 -5.96 -35.75 34.85
N GLN A 103 -6.41 -34.77 34.04
CA GLN A 103 -7.61 -33.92 34.31
C GLN A 103 -8.34 -33.38 33.04
N PRO A 104 -9.66 -33.05 33.11
CA PRO A 104 -10.50 -32.61 31.96
C PRO A 104 -10.50 -31.09 31.62
N LEU A 105 -10.93 -30.70 30.40
CA LEU A 105 -10.85 -29.34 29.81
C LEU A 105 -12.19 -28.81 29.24
N ILE A 106 -12.78 -27.73 29.78
CA ILE A 106 -14.08 -27.16 29.34
C ILE A 106 -13.89 -25.88 28.51
N ILE A 107 -14.46 -25.77 27.30
CA ILE A 107 -14.29 -24.60 26.41
C ILE A 107 -15.64 -23.91 26.13
N VAL A 108 -15.82 -22.66 26.55
CA VAL A 108 -17.07 -21.89 26.31
C VAL A 108 -16.89 -20.93 25.12
N TYR A 109 -17.61 -21.14 24.02
CA TYR A 109 -17.41 -20.41 22.75
C TYR A 109 -18.49 -19.34 22.53
N ASN A 110 -18.09 -18.08 22.33
CA ASN A 110 -19.02 -17.00 21.96
C ASN A 110 -19.02 -16.77 20.45
N LEU A 111 -20.19 -16.63 19.84
CA LEU A 111 -20.26 -16.40 18.38
C LEU A 111 -19.74 -15.00 18.05
N PRO A 112 -19.04 -14.88 16.91
CA PRO A 112 -18.75 -13.62 16.28
C PRO A 112 -19.89 -12.58 16.27
N THR A 113 -19.63 -11.31 16.60
CA THR A 113 -20.59 -10.18 16.52
C THR A 113 -21.27 -10.06 15.15
N SER A 114 -20.54 -10.26 14.07
CA SER A 114 -21.00 -10.22 12.67
C SER A 114 -21.82 -11.45 12.29
N LEU A 115 -21.54 -12.62 12.86
CA LEU A 115 -22.40 -13.80 12.71
C LEU A 115 -23.68 -13.62 13.54
N THR A 116 -23.56 -12.95 14.68
CA THR A 116 -24.68 -12.58 15.55
C THR A 116 -25.59 -11.54 14.88
N GLU A 117 -25.02 -10.54 14.21
CA GLU A 117 -25.73 -9.56 13.38
C GLU A 117 -26.39 -10.24 12.17
N TYR A 118 -25.68 -11.15 11.48
CA TYR A 118 -26.26 -11.94 10.40
C TYR A 118 -27.44 -12.80 10.88
N LEU A 119 -27.29 -13.52 12.00
CA LEU A 119 -28.36 -14.31 12.61
C LEU A 119 -29.51 -13.44 13.14
N SER A 120 -29.24 -12.17 13.47
CA SER A 120 -30.26 -11.21 13.89
C SER A 120 -31.20 -10.86 12.73
N GLU A 121 -30.67 -10.79 11.51
CA GLU A 121 -31.40 -10.48 10.28
C GLU A 121 -31.90 -11.71 9.51
N ALA A 122 -31.33 -12.89 9.76
CA ALA A 122 -31.71 -14.15 9.12
C ALA A 122 -33.07 -14.69 9.60
N SER A 123 -33.71 -15.49 8.73
CA SER A 123 -34.97 -16.18 9.06
C SER A 123 -34.76 -17.21 10.19
N GLN A 124 -35.82 -17.55 10.91
CA GLN A 124 -35.72 -18.49 12.04
C GLN A 124 -35.26 -19.89 11.59
N GLU A 125 -35.72 -20.36 10.44
CA GLU A 125 -35.31 -21.66 9.87
C GLU A 125 -33.83 -21.67 9.49
N GLU A 126 -33.34 -20.60 8.86
CA GLU A 126 -31.95 -20.45 8.43
C GLU A 126 -31.01 -20.26 9.62
N SER A 127 -31.44 -19.51 10.64
CA SER A 127 -30.73 -19.37 11.90
C SER A 127 -30.65 -20.71 12.64
N ASN A 128 -31.76 -21.46 12.72
CA ASN A 128 -31.79 -22.79 13.34
C ASN A 128 -30.95 -23.81 12.57
N TYR A 129 -30.90 -23.69 11.24
CA TYR A 129 -30.09 -24.55 10.38
C TYR A 129 -28.59 -24.31 10.58
N ILE A 130 -28.14 -23.04 10.53
CA ILE A 130 -26.75 -22.64 10.76
C ILE A 130 -26.31 -23.04 12.17
N ARG A 131 -27.16 -22.77 13.18
CA ARG A 131 -26.95 -23.25 14.56
C ARG A 131 -26.73 -24.77 14.57
N SER A 132 -27.67 -25.55 14.03
CA SER A 132 -27.58 -27.03 14.03
C SER A 132 -26.35 -27.58 13.29
N SER A 133 -25.84 -26.87 12.28
CA SER A 133 -24.67 -27.25 11.50
C SER A 133 -23.36 -26.96 12.25
N ILE A 134 -23.25 -25.82 12.94
CA ILE A 134 -22.12 -25.52 13.84
C ILE A 134 -22.02 -26.61 14.92
N TYR A 135 -23.16 -27.03 15.48
CA TYR A 135 -23.21 -28.08 16.50
C TYR A 135 -22.83 -29.48 15.98
N ARG A 136 -23.40 -29.94 14.85
CA ARG A 136 -23.08 -31.27 14.31
C ARG A 136 -21.60 -31.45 14.01
N SER A 137 -20.94 -30.38 13.59
CA SER A 137 -19.55 -30.47 13.19
C SER A 137 -18.55 -30.43 14.34
N ALA A 138 -18.87 -29.78 15.46
CA ALA A 138 -18.09 -29.90 16.69
C ALA A 138 -18.12 -31.35 17.24
N SER A 139 -19.28 -32.00 17.15
CA SER A 139 -19.48 -33.39 17.60
C SER A 139 -18.76 -34.45 16.74
N ALA A 140 -18.54 -34.19 15.45
CA ALA A 140 -17.94 -35.14 14.52
C ALA A 140 -16.41 -35.26 14.64
N SER A 141 -15.75 -34.27 15.23
CA SER A 141 -14.29 -34.18 15.33
C SER A 141 -13.70 -34.76 16.64
N SER A 142 -14.53 -35.21 17.59
CA SER A 142 -14.08 -35.64 18.93
C SER A 142 -13.53 -37.07 19.04
N THR A 143 -13.28 -37.78 17.94
CA THR A 143 -12.97 -39.23 17.97
C THR A 143 -11.50 -39.63 18.03
N SER A 144 -10.54 -38.74 18.27
CA SER A 144 -9.14 -39.17 18.49
C SER A 144 -8.33 -38.29 19.45
N LEU A 145 -8.56 -38.45 20.75
CA LEU A 145 -7.60 -38.08 21.79
C LEU A 145 -7.35 -39.31 22.67
N SER A 146 -6.11 -39.80 22.72
CA SER A 146 -5.74 -41.00 23.47
C SER A 146 -5.60 -40.80 24.98
N ASN A 147 -6.16 -39.71 25.53
CA ASN A 147 -6.30 -39.43 26.96
C ASN A 147 -7.58 -38.61 27.17
N ALA A 148 -8.31 -38.90 28.24
CA ALA A 148 -9.68 -38.44 28.49
C ALA A 148 -9.80 -36.90 28.61
N VAL A 149 -10.07 -36.22 27.50
CA VAL A 149 -10.42 -34.80 27.46
C VAL A 149 -11.92 -34.69 27.15
N VAL A 150 -12.73 -34.26 28.12
CA VAL A 150 -14.15 -33.91 27.89
C VAL A 150 -14.20 -32.44 27.54
N VAL A 151 -14.41 -32.14 26.26
CA VAL A 151 -14.67 -30.79 25.77
C VAL A 151 -16.18 -30.56 25.82
N VAL A 152 -16.63 -29.56 26.58
CA VAL A 152 -18.03 -29.12 26.58
C VAL A 152 -18.10 -27.75 25.96
N VAL A 153 -18.76 -27.63 24.80
CA VAL A 153 -18.98 -26.35 24.12
C VAL A 153 -20.31 -25.75 24.54
N VAL A 154 -20.26 -24.55 25.12
CA VAL A 154 -21.45 -23.76 25.45
C VAL A 154 -21.43 -22.49 24.60
N THR A 155 -22.51 -22.23 23.87
CA THR A 155 -22.67 -21.03 23.02
C THR A 155 -23.75 -20.13 23.57
N PHE A 156 -23.53 -18.81 23.61
CA PHE A 156 -24.59 -17.86 23.97
C PHE A 156 -25.20 -17.19 22.74
N ASP A 157 -26.53 -17.26 22.63
CA ASP A 157 -27.29 -16.59 21.58
C ASP A 157 -27.87 -15.28 22.13
N SER A 158 -27.40 -14.15 21.61
CA SER A 158 -27.87 -12.83 22.04
C SER A 158 -29.27 -12.47 21.56
N LYS A 159 -29.78 -13.11 20.49
CA LYS A 159 -31.13 -12.89 19.95
C LYS A 159 -32.18 -13.50 20.85
N THR A 160 -31.92 -14.69 21.39
CA THR A 160 -32.83 -15.41 22.29
C THR A 160 -32.45 -15.28 23.76
N SER A 161 -31.30 -14.66 24.08
CA SER A 161 -30.76 -14.52 25.43
C SER A 161 -30.61 -15.86 26.16
N SER A 162 -30.07 -16.87 25.48
CA SER A 162 -30.00 -18.24 25.99
C SER A 162 -28.68 -18.93 25.64
N PHE A 163 -28.27 -19.88 26.46
CA PHE A 163 -27.13 -20.76 26.23
C PHE A 163 -27.55 -22.01 25.44
N LEU A 164 -26.67 -22.51 24.59
CA LEU A 164 -26.88 -23.68 23.74
C LEU A 164 -25.76 -24.69 24.02
N LEU A 165 -26.14 -25.96 24.17
CA LEU A 165 -25.25 -27.04 24.60
C LEU A 165 -24.95 -28.06 23.49
N ASP A 166 -23.74 -28.62 23.54
CA ASP A 166 -23.13 -29.51 22.54
C ASP A 166 -23.82 -30.88 22.36
N HIS A 167 -24.52 -31.41 23.37
CA HIS A 167 -24.91 -32.84 23.35
C HIS A 167 -26.31 -33.16 22.81
N ASP A 168 -27.26 -32.22 22.83
CA ASP A 168 -28.67 -32.51 22.54
C ASP A 168 -29.48 -31.31 22.01
N GLY A 169 -28.82 -30.18 21.74
CA GLY A 169 -29.50 -28.95 21.31
C GLY A 169 -30.35 -28.31 22.41
N THR A 170 -30.16 -28.73 23.67
CA THR A 170 -30.84 -28.13 24.82
C THR A 170 -30.46 -26.65 24.93
N THR A 171 -31.49 -25.82 25.05
CA THR A 171 -31.37 -24.38 25.27
C THR A 171 -31.55 -24.10 26.75
N LEU A 172 -30.57 -23.47 27.38
CA LEU A 172 -30.61 -23.09 28.78
C LEU A 172 -30.83 -21.59 28.91
N SER A 173 -31.88 -21.23 29.64
CA SER A 173 -32.37 -19.85 29.72
C SER A 173 -31.52 -18.97 30.65
N THR A 174 -30.77 -19.58 31.58
CA THR A 174 -30.00 -18.84 32.59
C THR A 174 -28.57 -19.37 32.73
N ALA A 175 -27.69 -18.51 33.25
CA ALA A 175 -26.30 -18.88 33.55
C ALA A 175 -26.21 -19.96 34.65
N ALA A 176 -27.16 -19.99 35.59
CA ALA A 176 -27.19 -20.99 36.67
C ALA A 176 -27.49 -22.40 36.13
N ASP A 177 -28.42 -22.50 35.16
CA ASP A 177 -28.73 -23.79 34.53
C ASP A 177 -27.53 -24.30 33.72
N ALA A 178 -26.82 -23.40 33.02
CA ALA A 178 -25.63 -23.74 32.26
C ALA A 178 -24.47 -24.20 33.16
N GLU A 179 -24.34 -23.60 34.33
CA GLU A 179 -23.37 -23.99 35.35
C GLU A 179 -23.66 -25.39 35.93
N GLU A 180 -24.93 -25.71 36.21
CA GLU A 180 -25.33 -27.02 36.74
C GLU A 180 -25.14 -28.15 35.71
N TYR A 181 -25.39 -27.85 34.43
CA TYR A 181 -25.07 -28.75 33.34
C TYR A 181 -23.56 -29.03 33.24
N LEU A 182 -22.73 -27.98 33.29
CA LEU A 182 -21.26 -28.13 33.27
C LEU A 182 -20.76 -29.03 34.42
N ALA A 183 -21.37 -28.92 35.61
CA ALA A 183 -21.06 -29.80 36.73
C ALA A 183 -21.31 -31.27 36.36
N SER A 184 -22.44 -31.59 35.71
CA SER A 184 -22.83 -32.96 35.38
C SER A 184 -21.88 -33.65 34.39
N CYS A 185 -21.28 -32.90 33.45
CA CYS A 185 -20.37 -33.42 32.43
C CYS A 185 -18.97 -33.78 32.98
N VAL A 186 -18.52 -33.12 34.05
CA VAL A 186 -17.20 -33.37 34.66
C VAL A 186 -17.19 -34.70 35.42
N PHE A 187 -18.32 -35.11 36.00
CA PHE A 187 -18.41 -36.31 36.84
C PHE A 187 -18.76 -37.61 36.08
N SER A 188 -19.01 -37.55 34.76
CA SER A 188 -19.41 -38.74 33.96
C SER A 188 -18.23 -39.52 33.32
N GLN A 189 -16.98 -39.18 33.63
CA GLN A 189 -15.78 -39.60 32.89
C GLN A 189 -15.18 -40.98 33.26
N GLU A 190 -15.86 -41.80 34.06
CA GLU A 190 -15.35 -43.14 34.42
C GLU A 190 -15.55 -44.23 33.34
N GLN A 191 -16.30 -44.00 32.26
CA GLN A 191 -16.82 -45.13 31.47
C GLN A 191 -16.31 -45.41 30.05
N GLN A 192 -15.52 -44.59 29.35
CA GLN A 192 -15.15 -44.95 27.96
C GLN A 192 -13.67 -44.73 27.62
N GLN A 193 -12.82 -45.53 28.26
CA GLN A 193 -11.67 -46.14 27.61
C GLN A 193 -12.15 -47.03 26.46
N LEU A 194 -11.77 -46.76 25.19
CA LEU A 194 -11.62 -47.73 24.08
C LEU A 194 -11.74 -47.01 22.72
N GLN A 195 -10.61 -46.76 22.03
CA GLN A 195 -10.33 -47.28 20.68
C GLN A 195 -9.14 -46.57 20.00
N GLN A 196 -8.32 -47.40 19.33
CA GLN A 196 -6.96 -47.13 18.89
C GLN A 196 -6.88 -46.78 17.39
N SER A 197 -5.85 -45.97 17.05
CA SER A 197 -4.94 -46.08 15.89
C SER A 197 -5.10 -45.16 14.65
N LYS A 198 -3.93 -44.61 14.26
CA LYS A 198 -3.39 -44.24 12.92
C LYS A 198 -3.20 -42.75 12.60
N ASN A 199 -1.92 -42.35 12.46
CA ASN A 199 -1.42 -41.05 11.97
C ASN A 199 -1.40 -40.95 10.43
N PRO A 200 -1.48 -39.72 9.88
CA PRO A 200 -0.62 -39.30 8.76
C PRO A 200 0.08 -37.92 8.93
N SER A 201 0.91 -37.56 7.94
CA SER A 201 2.14 -36.74 8.00
C SER A 201 2.04 -35.26 7.55
N ALA A 202 3.18 -34.55 7.58
CA ALA A 202 3.40 -33.13 7.25
C ALA A 202 2.87 -32.61 5.89
N ALA A 203 2.41 -33.49 4.99
CA ALA A 203 1.71 -33.08 3.76
C ALA A 203 0.34 -32.45 4.04
N THR A 204 -0.30 -32.80 5.17
CA THR A 204 -1.59 -32.25 5.60
C THR A 204 -1.48 -30.78 6.02
N LEU A 205 -0.33 -30.35 6.56
CA LEU A 205 -0.07 -28.97 7.01
C LEU A 205 0.03 -27.97 5.85
N SER A 206 0.60 -28.35 4.70
CA SER A 206 0.60 -27.48 3.51
C SER A 206 -0.75 -27.43 2.79
N ALA A 207 -1.59 -28.46 2.92
CA ALA A 207 -2.95 -28.43 2.41
C ALA A 207 -3.84 -27.49 3.25
N LEU A 208 -3.64 -27.46 4.57
CA LEU A 208 -4.37 -26.60 5.52
C LEU A 208 -4.16 -25.10 5.26
N THR A 209 -2.96 -24.66 4.88
CA THR A 209 -2.68 -23.24 4.57
C THR A 209 -3.29 -22.78 3.25
N ASN A 210 -3.39 -23.67 2.25
CA ASN A 210 -3.97 -23.36 0.94
C ASN A 210 -5.51 -23.42 0.94
N LEU A 211 -6.10 -24.21 1.85
CA LEU A 211 -7.56 -24.33 2.05
C LEU A 211 -8.16 -23.07 2.72
N ASP A 212 -7.40 -22.39 3.59
CA ASP A 212 -7.81 -21.15 4.28
C ASP A 212 -7.97 -19.96 3.31
N GLN A 213 -7.14 -19.89 2.24
CA GLN A 213 -7.26 -18.90 1.17
C GLN A 213 -8.48 -19.15 0.26
N SER A 214 -8.72 -20.41 -0.14
CA SER A 214 -9.74 -20.75 -1.16
C SER A 214 -11.20 -20.65 -0.67
N ALA A 215 -11.46 -21.08 0.57
CA ALA A 215 -12.83 -21.11 1.12
C ALA A 215 -13.37 -19.72 1.50
N VAL A 216 -12.50 -18.82 1.99
CA VAL A 216 -12.84 -17.43 2.33
C VAL A 216 -13.01 -16.58 1.07
N LEU A 217 -12.18 -16.81 0.05
CA LEU A 217 -12.29 -16.12 -1.25
C LEU A 217 -13.62 -16.42 -1.94
N HIS A 218 -14.19 -17.64 -1.84
CA HIS A 218 -15.38 -18.00 -2.63
C HIS A 218 -16.73 -17.55 -2.05
N LEU A 219 -16.83 -17.31 -0.74
CA LEU A 219 -18.10 -16.98 -0.09
C LEU A 219 -18.38 -15.48 0.02
N THR A 220 -17.40 -14.61 -0.27
CA THR A 220 -17.52 -13.16 -0.03
C THR A 220 -17.00 -12.24 -1.11
N GLN A 221 -16.54 -12.69 -2.31
CA GLN A 221 -15.86 -11.78 -3.25
C GLN A 221 -16.61 -10.44 -3.44
N PRO A 222 -16.09 -9.31 -2.90
CA PRO A 222 -16.25 -8.07 -3.63
C PRO A 222 -15.53 -8.28 -4.96
N ALA A 223 -16.07 -7.72 -6.05
CA ALA A 223 -15.36 -7.72 -7.32
C ALA A 223 -13.97 -7.10 -7.09
N LEU A 224 -12.90 -7.80 -7.49
CA LEU A 224 -11.55 -7.27 -7.38
C LEU A 224 -11.43 -6.01 -8.23
N ASP A 225 -10.72 -5.02 -7.69
CA ASP A 225 -10.62 -3.72 -8.34
C ASP A 225 -9.64 -3.76 -9.52
N THR A 226 -10.00 -3.03 -10.58
CA THR A 226 -9.14 -2.76 -11.72
C THR A 226 -8.55 -1.36 -11.58
N VAL A 227 -7.22 -1.27 -11.61
CA VAL A 227 -6.47 -0.01 -11.53
C VAL A 227 -5.89 0.33 -12.91
N VAL A 228 -6.08 1.55 -13.38
CA VAL A 228 -5.35 2.11 -14.53
C VAL A 228 -4.20 2.97 -14.01
N LEU A 229 -2.97 2.63 -14.38
CA LEU A 229 -1.77 3.36 -13.98
C LEU A 229 -1.19 4.12 -15.18
N LEU A 230 -1.13 5.45 -15.09
CA LEU A 230 -0.60 6.29 -16.15
C LEU A 230 0.92 6.45 -16.01
N GLY A 231 1.65 6.19 -17.11
CA GLY A 231 3.09 6.37 -17.26
C GLY A 231 3.83 5.11 -17.69
N ASN A 232 5.15 5.22 -17.81
CA ASN A 232 6.03 4.21 -18.41
C ASN A 232 7.47 4.18 -17.86
N GLY A 233 7.73 4.89 -16.77
CA GLY A 233 9.03 4.96 -16.12
C GLY A 233 9.25 3.87 -15.06
N GLY A 234 10.38 3.97 -14.37
CA GLY A 234 10.72 3.08 -13.26
C GLY A 234 9.82 3.29 -12.05
N ARG A 235 9.35 4.54 -11.85
CA ARG A 235 8.35 4.89 -10.87
C ARG A 235 7.03 4.14 -11.08
N GLU A 236 6.49 4.15 -12.31
CA GLU A 236 5.25 3.42 -12.59
C GLU A 236 5.43 1.92 -12.43
N HIS A 237 6.59 1.38 -12.81
CA HIS A 237 6.86 -0.03 -12.52
C HIS A 237 6.87 -0.31 -11.01
N ALA A 238 7.51 0.53 -10.20
CA ALA A 238 7.48 0.38 -8.74
C ALA A 238 6.05 0.49 -8.14
N LEU A 239 5.23 1.40 -8.66
CA LEU A 239 3.82 1.54 -8.29
C LEU A 239 3.01 0.30 -8.67
N ALA A 240 3.15 -0.21 -9.89
CA ALA A 240 2.45 -1.41 -10.35
C ALA A 240 2.82 -2.63 -9.49
N VAL A 241 4.11 -2.80 -9.16
CA VAL A 241 4.57 -3.87 -8.28
C VAL A 241 3.98 -3.73 -6.88
N ALA A 242 3.99 -2.52 -6.30
CA ALA A 242 3.42 -2.28 -4.97
C ALA A 242 1.91 -2.53 -4.93
N LEU A 243 1.16 -2.02 -5.93
CA LEU A 243 -0.28 -2.25 -6.07
C LEU A 243 -0.62 -3.73 -6.27
N SER A 244 0.21 -4.49 -6.98
CA SER A 244 -0.08 -5.92 -7.26
C SER A 244 -0.10 -6.79 -5.99
N LYS A 245 0.57 -6.33 -4.92
CA LYS A 245 0.58 -7.00 -3.62
C LYS A 245 -0.75 -6.90 -2.88
N SER A 246 -1.58 -5.92 -3.22
CA SER A 246 -2.89 -5.75 -2.59
C SER A 246 -3.80 -6.95 -2.89
N PRO A 247 -4.47 -7.55 -1.89
CA PRO A 247 -5.48 -8.57 -2.13
C PRO A 247 -6.77 -7.98 -2.74
N LEU A 248 -6.96 -6.67 -2.70
CA LEU A 248 -8.14 -5.97 -3.24
C LEU A 248 -8.02 -5.70 -4.76
N VAL A 249 -6.80 -5.72 -5.29
CA VAL A 249 -6.52 -5.43 -6.70
C VAL A 249 -6.44 -6.71 -7.52
N GLY A 250 -7.29 -6.79 -8.54
CA GLY A 250 -7.34 -7.91 -9.49
C GLY A 250 -6.54 -7.66 -10.75
N LYS A 251 -6.52 -6.42 -11.25
CA LYS A 251 -5.83 -6.06 -12.49
C LYS A 251 -5.26 -4.65 -12.44
N ILE A 252 -4.06 -4.47 -13.00
CA ILE A 252 -3.34 -3.21 -13.12
C ILE A 252 -2.97 -3.01 -14.58
N ILE A 253 -3.57 -2.01 -15.21
CA ILE A 253 -3.40 -1.70 -16.62
C ILE A 253 -2.52 -0.46 -16.74
N CYS A 254 -1.28 -0.65 -17.15
CA CYS A 254 -0.32 0.45 -17.33
C CYS A 254 -0.50 1.09 -18.72
N LEU A 255 -0.71 2.41 -18.76
CA LEU A 255 -0.84 3.18 -20.00
C LEU A 255 0.29 4.22 -20.07
N PRO A 256 1.28 4.09 -20.98
CA PRO A 256 1.47 2.95 -21.90
C PRO A 256 2.24 1.78 -21.26
N GLY A 257 2.84 1.97 -20.09
CA GLY A 257 3.75 1.00 -19.49
C GLY A 257 5.05 0.82 -20.28
N ASN A 258 5.84 -0.19 -19.89
CA ASN A 258 7.14 -0.50 -20.48
C ASN A 258 7.38 -2.01 -20.53
N GLY A 259 8.59 -2.42 -20.91
CA GLY A 259 8.94 -3.84 -21.05
C GLY A 259 8.84 -4.66 -19.76
N GLY A 260 8.98 -4.04 -18.58
CA GLY A 260 8.82 -4.73 -17.29
C GLY A 260 7.36 -4.91 -16.90
N THR A 261 6.51 -3.90 -17.11
CA THR A 261 5.08 -3.96 -16.78
C THR A 261 4.26 -4.83 -17.74
N GLN A 262 4.87 -5.41 -18.77
CA GLN A 262 4.18 -6.26 -19.74
C GLN A 262 3.79 -7.64 -19.17
N SER A 263 4.59 -8.21 -18.27
CA SER A 263 4.41 -9.61 -17.82
C SER A 263 4.75 -9.85 -16.35
N GLU A 264 4.80 -8.80 -15.52
CA GLU A 264 5.10 -8.92 -14.09
C GLU A 264 3.84 -9.03 -13.19
N GLY A 265 4.03 -9.29 -11.89
CA GLY A 265 2.96 -9.23 -10.89
C GLY A 265 2.01 -10.44 -10.89
N GLY A 266 2.49 -11.63 -11.25
CA GLY A 266 1.70 -12.86 -11.19
C GLY A 266 0.46 -12.86 -12.11
N GLY A 267 0.51 -12.08 -13.19
CA GLY A 267 -0.60 -11.91 -14.14
C GLY A 267 -1.55 -10.75 -13.82
N LYS A 268 -1.32 -10.01 -12.72
CA LYS A 268 -2.13 -8.82 -12.40
C LYS A 268 -1.74 -7.60 -13.23
N ILE A 269 -0.48 -7.48 -13.66
CA ILE A 269 0.02 -6.28 -14.36
C ILE A 269 0.06 -6.55 -15.87
N CYS A 270 -0.46 -5.62 -16.66
CA CYS A 270 -0.33 -5.64 -18.11
C CYS A 270 -0.27 -4.22 -18.68
N ASN A 271 0.29 -4.07 -19.89
CA ASN A 271 0.24 -2.81 -20.63
C ASN A 271 -1.09 -2.67 -21.38
N ALA A 272 -1.55 -1.43 -21.52
CA ALA A 272 -2.78 -1.10 -22.25
C ALA A 272 -2.62 -1.33 -23.76
N THR A 273 -3.61 -1.94 -24.38
CA THR A 273 -3.61 -2.29 -25.80
C THR A 273 -4.92 -1.87 -26.49
N THR A 274 -4.88 -1.71 -27.81
CA THR A 274 -6.00 -1.17 -28.61
C THR A 274 -7.26 -2.04 -28.60
N ASP A 275 -7.11 -3.36 -28.42
CA ASP A 275 -8.23 -4.29 -28.23
C ASP A 275 -9.05 -3.99 -26.97
N MET A 276 -8.43 -3.46 -25.91
CA MET A 276 -9.10 -3.09 -24.67
C MET A 276 -10.10 -1.94 -24.87
N LEU A 277 -9.94 -1.11 -25.90
CA LEU A 277 -10.86 0.00 -26.20
C LEU A 277 -12.16 -0.44 -26.89
N SER A 278 -12.21 -1.66 -27.41
CA SER A 278 -13.30 -2.11 -28.29
C SER A 278 -14.53 -2.67 -27.55
N GLY A 279 -14.49 -2.83 -26.22
CA GLY A 279 -15.65 -3.21 -25.39
C GLY A 279 -16.27 -4.59 -25.67
N SER A 280 -15.83 -5.31 -26.70
CA SER A 280 -16.31 -6.64 -27.07
C SER A 280 -15.31 -7.71 -26.60
N GLY A 281 -15.68 -8.44 -25.54
CA GLY A 281 -14.96 -9.63 -25.11
C GLY A 281 -14.80 -10.62 -26.26
N GLY A 282 -13.54 -11.00 -26.54
CA GLY A 282 -13.15 -12.17 -27.33
C GLY A 282 -13.61 -12.19 -28.79
N GLY A 283 -12.68 -11.98 -29.73
CA GLY A 283 -12.81 -12.60 -31.05
C GLY A 283 -12.52 -11.77 -32.31
N SER A 284 -11.77 -10.66 -32.25
CA SER A 284 -11.21 -10.09 -33.49
C SER A 284 -9.73 -10.41 -33.60
N SER A 285 -9.38 -11.16 -34.65
CA SER A 285 -8.01 -11.52 -35.06
C SER A 285 -7.20 -10.31 -35.59
N GLY A 286 -7.47 -9.11 -35.07
CA GLY A 286 -6.70 -7.91 -35.36
C GLY A 286 -5.40 -7.91 -34.57
N SER A 287 -4.34 -7.32 -35.15
CA SER A 287 -3.07 -7.13 -34.47
C SER A 287 -3.28 -6.20 -33.27
N SER A 288 -3.30 -6.74 -32.04
CA SER A 288 -3.36 -5.95 -30.81
C SER A 288 -2.08 -5.12 -30.71
N THR A 289 -2.21 -3.79 -30.64
CA THR A 289 -1.08 -2.85 -30.59
C THR A 289 -1.06 -2.11 -29.25
N PRO A 290 0.13 -1.75 -28.71
CA PRO A 290 0.22 -0.94 -27.51
C PRO A 290 -0.45 0.42 -27.67
N LEU A 291 -1.23 0.84 -26.66
CA LEU A 291 -1.68 2.22 -26.55
C LEU A 291 -0.53 3.07 -26.00
N THR A 292 -0.22 4.18 -26.67
CA THR A 292 0.98 4.98 -26.37
C THR A 292 0.68 6.38 -25.83
N THR A 293 -0.53 6.90 -26.04
CA THR A 293 -0.93 8.26 -25.66
C THR A 293 -1.66 8.27 -24.32
N MET A 294 -1.41 9.30 -23.51
CA MET A 294 -2.05 9.56 -22.22
C MET A 294 -2.91 10.83 -22.24
N ASP A 295 -3.38 11.24 -23.42
CA ASP A 295 -4.32 12.37 -23.51
C ASP A 295 -5.66 12.02 -22.84
N ASN A 296 -6.37 13.05 -22.36
CA ASN A 296 -7.60 12.87 -21.59
C ASN A 296 -8.64 12.01 -22.32
N ALA A 297 -8.78 12.14 -23.64
CA ALA A 297 -9.76 11.36 -24.40
C ALA A 297 -9.43 9.87 -24.40
N THR A 298 -8.16 9.52 -24.65
CA THR A 298 -7.67 8.14 -24.60
C THR A 298 -7.83 7.55 -23.20
N VAL A 299 -7.48 8.30 -22.15
CA VAL A 299 -7.61 7.84 -20.75
C VAL A 299 -9.07 7.58 -20.38
N ILE A 300 -9.99 8.50 -20.69
CA ILE A 300 -11.42 8.32 -20.43
C ILE A 300 -11.94 7.07 -21.15
N GLN A 301 -11.61 6.91 -22.42
CA GLN A 301 -12.07 5.77 -23.21
C GLN A 301 -11.58 4.44 -22.60
N LEU A 302 -10.30 4.37 -22.20
CA LEU A 302 -9.74 3.18 -21.57
C LEU A 302 -10.43 2.89 -20.23
N VAL A 303 -10.56 3.89 -19.36
CA VAL A 303 -11.19 3.76 -18.04
C VAL A 303 -12.62 3.24 -18.13
N GLN A 304 -13.40 3.75 -19.09
CA GLN A 304 -14.77 3.29 -19.33
C GLN A 304 -14.81 1.87 -19.88
N ALA A 305 -13.93 1.55 -20.84
CA ALA A 305 -13.93 0.25 -21.50
C ALA A 305 -13.51 -0.90 -20.56
N VAL A 306 -12.56 -0.64 -19.66
CA VAL A 306 -12.07 -1.65 -18.69
C VAL A 306 -12.80 -1.59 -17.35
N GLN A 307 -13.76 -0.67 -17.20
CA GLN A 307 -14.52 -0.44 -15.98
C GLN A 307 -13.60 -0.24 -14.75
N ALA A 308 -12.59 0.62 -14.88
CA ALA A 308 -11.60 0.83 -13.84
C ALA A 308 -12.25 1.37 -12.55
N ASN A 309 -11.75 0.93 -11.40
CA ASN A 309 -12.17 1.40 -10.07
C ASN A 309 -11.31 2.58 -9.61
N MET A 310 -10.04 2.59 -10.01
CA MET A 310 -9.10 3.65 -9.69
C MET A 310 -8.18 3.98 -10.86
N VAL A 311 -7.86 5.27 -11.02
CA VAL A 311 -6.76 5.75 -11.86
C VAL A 311 -5.66 6.29 -10.96
N VAL A 312 -4.43 5.83 -11.16
CA VAL A 312 -3.23 6.33 -10.48
C VAL A 312 -2.39 7.08 -11.50
N VAL A 313 -2.08 8.34 -11.23
CA VAL A 313 -1.31 9.18 -12.17
C VAL A 313 0.15 9.22 -11.75
N GLY A 314 1.03 8.64 -12.57
CA GLY A 314 2.47 8.60 -12.33
C GLY A 314 3.18 9.91 -12.69
N PRO A 315 3.15 10.35 -13.97
CA PRO A 315 3.81 11.58 -14.41
C PRO A 315 2.97 12.84 -14.16
N GLU A 316 3.64 13.99 -14.16
CA GLU A 316 3.05 15.30 -13.91
C GLU A 316 2.16 15.80 -15.06
N GLN A 317 2.51 15.48 -16.32
CA GLN A 317 1.84 16.09 -17.47
C GLN A 317 0.32 15.82 -17.52
N PRO A 318 -0.18 14.59 -17.31
CA PRO A 318 -1.63 14.36 -17.26
C PRO A 318 -2.34 15.13 -16.14
N LEU A 319 -1.67 15.40 -15.01
CA LEU A 319 -2.24 16.20 -13.93
C LEU A 319 -2.40 17.66 -14.35
N VAL A 320 -1.38 18.22 -15.01
CA VAL A 320 -1.41 19.58 -15.56
C VAL A 320 -2.43 19.71 -16.69
N ASP A 321 -2.60 18.67 -17.49
CA ASP A 321 -3.59 18.61 -18.56
C ASP A 321 -5.03 18.36 -18.03
N GLY A 322 -5.19 18.17 -16.72
CA GLY A 322 -6.50 18.06 -16.07
C GLY A 322 -7.19 16.71 -16.20
N VAL A 323 -6.42 15.61 -16.29
CA VAL A 323 -6.99 14.26 -16.38
C VAL A 323 -7.93 13.94 -15.21
N VAL A 324 -7.62 14.44 -14.01
CA VAL A 324 -8.44 14.27 -12.80
C VAL A 324 -9.78 14.98 -12.95
N ASP A 325 -9.76 16.23 -13.42
CA ASP A 325 -10.96 17.03 -13.63
C ASP A 325 -11.87 16.44 -14.73
N GLU A 326 -11.28 15.94 -15.81
CA GLU A 326 -12.01 15.31 -16.90
C GLU A 326 -12.60 13.94 -16.51
N LEU A 327 -11.85 13.11 -15.77
CA LEU A 327 -12.39 11.85 -15.24
C LEU A 327 -13.51 12.08 -14.23
N ALA A 328 -13.45 13.12 -13.39
CA ALA A 328 -14.55 13.46 -12.49
C ALA A 328 -15.85 13.79 -13.25
N LYS A 329 -15.75 14.40 -14.44
CA LYS A 329 -16.91 14.71 -15.30
C LYS A 329 -17.45 13.48 -16.03
N HIS A 330 -16.57 12.65 -16.58
CA HIS A 330 -16.93 11.57 -17.50
C HIS A 330 -17.06 10.18 -16.84
N CYS A 331 -16.44 10.00 -15.68
CA CYS A 331 -16.32 8.73 -14.95
C CYS A 331 -16.49 8.96 -13.43
N PRO A 332 -17.61 9.53 -12.95
CA PRO A 332 -17.76 10.02 -11.56
C PRO A 332 -17.65 8.95 -10.46
N ASN A 333 -17.73 7.66 -10.82
CA ASN A 333 -17.59 6.55 -9.88
C ASN A 333 -16.14 6.02 -9.77
N VAL A 334 -15.21 6.59 -10.54
CA VAL A 334 -13.81 6.16 -10.58
C VAL A 334 -13.00 7.05 -9.65
N LYS A 335 -12.27 6.45 -8.72
CA LYS A 335 -11.34 7.18 -7.85
C LYS A 335 -10.11 7.59 -8.66
N VAL A 336 -9.62 8.81 -8.47
CA VAL A 336 -8.41 9.27 -9.17
C VAL A 336 -7.40 9.73 -8.13
N PHE A 337 -6.31 8.98 -8.01
CA PHE A 337 -5.20 9.29 -7.12
C PHE A 337 -4.22 10.24 -7.84
N GLY A 338 -4.41 11.53 -7.60
CA GLY A 338 -3.63 12.63 -8.14
C GLY A 338 -4.37 13.97 -7.96
N PRO A 339 -3.65 15.10 -7.89
CA PRO A 339 -4.30 16.40 -7.69
C PRO A 339 -5.03 16.86 -8.95
N THR A 340 -6.07 17.68 -8.78
CA THR A 340 -6.71 18.40 -9.90
C THR A 340 -5.71 19.30 -10.61
N MET A 341 -6.05 19.78 -11.81
CA MET A 341 -5.26 20.77 -12.55
C MET A 341 -4.91 21.99 -11.67
N ALA A 342 -5.85 22.43 -10.84
CA ALA A 342 -5.65 23.54 -9.92
C ALA A 342 -4.69 23.17 -8.77
N GLY A 343 -4.75 21.94 -8.26
CA GLY A 343 -3.80 21.43 -7.26
C GLY A 343 -2.39 21.24 -7.85
N ALA A 344 -2.30 20.78 -9.09
CA ALA A 344 -1.05 20.56 -9.82
C ALA A 344 -0.26 21.86 -10.11
N GLN A 345 -0.87 23.05 -9.91
CA GLN A 345 -0.17 24.34 -9.98
C GLN A 345 1.03 24.42 -9.04
N LEU A 346 1.05 23.66 -7.94
CA LEU A 346 2.20 23.57 -7.05
C LEU A 346 3.49 23.06 -7.74
N GLU A 347 3.37 22.26 -8.80
CA GLU A 347 4.51 21.86 -9.66
C GLU A 347 4.52 22.67 -10.96
N ALA A 348 3.36 22.88 -11.58
CA ALA A 348 3.24 23.46 -12.91
C ALA A 348 3.71 24.92 -12.99
N SER A 349 3.73 25.65 -11.88
CA SER A 349 4.17 27.04 -11.81
C SER A 349 4.99 27.32 -10.55
N LYS A 350 6.31 27.45 -10.69
CA LYS A 350 7.18 27.81 -9.56
C LYS A 350 6.85 29.20 -9.02
N ALA A 351 6.44 30.13 -9.88
CA ALA A 351 5.99 31.45 -9.45
C ALA A 351 4.77 31.34 -8.52
N PHE A 352 3.77 30.53 -8.89
CA PHE A 352 2.60 30.25 -8.04
C PHE A 352 3.02 29.65 -6.70
N THR A 353 3.89 28.64 -6.73
CA THR A 353 4.36 27.97 -5.51
C THR A 353 5.07 28.91 -4.56
N LYS A 354 5.93 29.79 -5.08
CA LYS A 354 6.65 30.76 -4.25
C LYS A 354 5.69 31.78 -3.62
N ASP A 355 4.74 32.30 -4.40
CA ASP A 355 3.69 33.20 -3.90
C ASP A 355 2.81 32.53 -2.84
N PHE A 356 2.45 31.26 -3.05
CA PHE A 356 1.71 30.46 -2.09
C PHE A 356 2.49 30.26 -0.77
N LEU A 357 3.75 29.85 -0.86
CA LEU A 357 4.60 29.62 0.31
C LEU A 357 4.78 30.91 1.12
N GLN A 358 5.03 32.05 0.44
CA GLN A 358 5.16 33.35 1.09
C GLN A 358 3.86 33.81 1.76
N GLN A 359 2.72 33.70 1.06
CA GLN A 359 1.41 34.07 1.59
C GLN A 359 1.06 33.32 2.88
N HIS A 360 1.53 32.08 3.00
CA HIS A 360 1.22 31.20 4.12
C HIS A 360 2.37 31.02 5.12
N ASN A 361 3.44 31.82 5.01
CA ASN A 361 4.62 31.78 5.88
C ASN A 361 5.28 30.38 5.96
N ILE A 362 5.27 29.64 4.86
CA ILE A 362 5.96 28.35 4.76
C ILE A 362 7.41 28.62 4.31
N PRO A 363 8.44 28.18 5.06
CA PRO A 363 9.84 28.50 4.76
C PRO A 363 10.27 28.12 3.34
N THR A 364 10.86 29.08 2.63
CA THR A 364 11.45 28.93 1.30
C THR A 364 12.52 30.01 1.05
N ALA A 365 13.26 29.90 -0.05
CA ALA A 365 14.20 30.93 -0.47
C ALA A 365 13.51 32.28 -0.67
N LYS A 366 14.19 33.37 -0.31
CA LYS A 366 13.77 34.71 -0.76
C LYS A 366 13.74 34.72 -2.28
N TYR A 367 12.70 35.27 -2.86
CA TYR A 367 12.52 35.24 -4.31
C TYR A 367 11.81 36.50 -4.82
N ARG A 368 11.85 36.66 -6.15
CA ARG A 368 10.98 37.58 -6.88
C ARG A 368 10.64 37.02 -8.26
N ASN A 369 9.39 37.19 -8.67
CA ASN A 369 8.89 36.77 -9.98
C ASN A 369 8.96 37.92 -10.98
N PHE A 370 9.31 37.63 -12.24
CA PHE A 370 9.44 38.61 -13.32
C PHE A 370 8.79 38.11 -14.61
N THR A 371 8.06 38.98 -15.29
CA THR A 371 7.49 38.77 -16.63
C THR A 371 8.15 39.66 -17.69
N SER A 372 9.04 40.57 -17.28
CA SER A 372 9.85 41.44 -18.14
C SER A 372 11.34 41.12 -17.95
N PRO A 373 12.08 40.79 -19.02
CA PRO A 373 13.52 40.54 -18.93
C PRO A 373 14.29 41.79 -18.48
N ASP A 374 13.88 42.98 -18.92
CA ASP A 374 14.52 44.24 -18.54
C ASP A 374 14.40 44.51 -17.03
N GLU A 375 13.23 44.23 -16.45
CA GLU A 375 13.01 44.37 -15.01
C GLU A 375 13.79 43.32 -14.21
N ALA A 376 13.86 42.09 -14.70
CA ALA A 376 14.64 41.01 -14.09
C ALA A 376 16.13 41.36 -14.08
N ILE A 377 16.67 41.82 -15.20
CA ILE A 377 18.07 42.25 -15.33
C ILE A 377 18.36 43.46 -14.44
N ALA A 378 17.45 44.44 -14.38
CA ALA A 378 17.59 45.60 -13.51
C ALA A 378 17.62 45.19 -12.02
N TYR A 379 16.77 44.22 -11.63
CA TYR A 379 16.81 43.66 -10.28
C TYR A 379 18.13 42.95 -10.01
N VAL A 380 18.60 42.06 -10.89
CA VAL A 380 19.89 41.37 -10.74
C VAL A 380 21.04 42.37 -10.57
N LYS A 381 21.08 43.44 -11.37
CA LYS A 381 22.11 44.51 -11.27
C LYS A 381 22.02 45.31 -9.97
N SER A 382 20.90 45.27 -9.26
CA SER A 382 20.73 45.94 -7.97
C SER A 382 21.22 45.12 -6.76
N LEU A 383 21.54 43.83 -6.96
CA LEU A 383 21.99 42.91 -5.91
C LEU A 383 23.52 42.94 -5.74
N ASP A 384 24.01 42.60 -4.53
CA ASP A 384 25.44 42.51 -4.23
C ASP A 384 25.96 41.09 -4.49
N ILE A 385 26.28 40.78 -5.74
CA ILE A 385 26.43 39.40 -6.26
C ILE A 385 27.56 38.54 -5.66
N PRO A 386 28.66 39.08 -5.09
CA PRO A 386 29.59 38.25 -4.32
C PRO A 386 28.95 37.65 -3.06
N ASN A 387 27.99 38.35 -2.45
CA ASN A 387 27.32 37.96 -1.20
C ASN A 387 25.91 37.39 -1.44
N ASP A 388 25.25 37.80 -2.53
CA ASP A 388 23.89 37.45 -2.89
C ASP A 388 23.86 36.54 -4.12
N ARG A 389 24.46 35.35 -4.04
CA ARG A 389 24.38 34.37 -5.13
C ARG A 389 22.90 34.03 -5.42
N GLN A 390 22.53 33.99 -6.70
CA GLN A 390 21.16 33.74 -7.14
C GLN A 390 20.99 32.41 -7.87
N VAL A 391 19.76 31.93 -7.91
CA VAL A 391 19.28 30.80 -8.70
C VAL A 391 18.20 31.32 -9.64
N ILE A 392 18.32 31.04 -10.93
CA ILE A 392 17.38 31.52 -11.95
C ILE A 392 16.56 30.33 -12.44
N LYS A 393 15.23 30.45 -12.38
CA LYS A 393 14.33 29.33 -12.71
C LYS A 393 13.22 29.70 -13.70
N ALA A 394 13.05 28.78 -14.65
CA ALA A 394 11.84 28.44 -15.37
C ALA A 394 10.59 28.38 -14.48
N SER A 395 9.59 29.27 -14.61
CA SER A 395 8.35 29.11 -13.83
C SER A 395 7.59 27.84 -14.24
N GLY A 396 7.41 27.61 -15.54
CA GLY A 396 6.70 26.43 -16.04
C GLY A 396 7.50 25.12 -15.97
N LEU A 397 6.88 24.04 -16.45
CA LEU A 397 7.51 22.73 -16.57
C LEU A 397 8.62 22.74 -17.64
N ALA A 398 9.88 22.67 -17.18
CA ALA A 398 11.07 22.66 -18.02
C ALA A 398 11.88 21.35 -17.90
N ALA A 399 11.22 20.24 -17.52
CA ALA A 399 11.81 18.91 -17.35
C ALA A 399 13.13 18.89 -16.54
N GLY A 400 13.21 19.71 -15.48
CA GLY A 400 14.39 19.85 -14.62
C GLY A 400 15.58 20.61 -15.23
N LYS A 401 15.49 21.05 -16.50
CA LYS A 401 16.54 21.81 -17.19
C LYS A 401 16.45 23.32 -16.98
N GLY A 402 15.27 23.84 -16.69
CA GLY A 402 15.04 25.28 -16.46
C GLY A 402 15.50 25.78 -15.09
N VAL A 403 16.57 25.24 -14.50
CA VAL A 403 17.15 25.71 -13.24
C VAL A 403 18.63 25.97 -13.47
N LEU A 404 19.02 27.25 -13.42
CA LEU A 404 20.38 27.72 -13.68
C LEU A 404 21.00 28.24 -12.37
N LEU A 405 22.26 27.87 -12.13
CA LEU A 405 23.01 28.18 -10.90
C LEU A 405 24.22 29.08 -11.20
N PRO A 406 23.99 30.31 -11.68
CA PRO A 406 25.09 31.23 -12.03
C PRO A 406 25.96 31.55 -10.80
N THR A 407 27.20 31.91 -11.09
CA THR A 407 28.22 32.25 -10.08
C THR A 407 28.71 33.69 -10.22
N THR A 408 28.42 34.36 -11.34
CA THR A 408 28.80 35.75 -11.62
C THR A 408 27.58 36.58 -12.03
N LEU A 409 27.73 37.92 -12.04
CA LEU A 409 26.69 38.83 -12.51
C LEU A 409 26.36 38.59 -13.97
N GLU A 410 27.40 38.42 -14.79
CA GLU A 410 27.31 38.19 -16.22
C GLU A 410 26.60 36.87 -16.51
N GLU A 411 26.95 35.79 -15.79
CA GLU A 411 26.25 34.50 -15.89
C GLU A 411 24.79 34.62 -15.44
N THR A 412 24.50 35.44 -14.43
CA THR A 412 23.13 35.62 -13.93
C THR A 412 22.26 36.37 -14.94
N ILE A 413 22.80 37.41 -15.59
CA ILE A 413 22.11 38.11 -16.68
C ILE A 413 21.89 37.17 -17.86
N ALA A 414 22.92 36.42 -18.28
CA ALA A 414 22.80 35.47 -19.38
C ALA A 414 21.74 34.38 -19.10
N ALA A 415 21.65 33.90 -17.86
CA ALA A 415 20.63 32.94 -17.45
C ALA A 415 19.20 33.51 -17.55
N VAL A 416 19.00 34.80 -17.24
CA VAL A 416 17.72 35.48 -17.44
C VAL A 416 17.37 35.60 -18.92
N GLU A 417 18.34 35.97 -19.76
CA GLU A 417 18.17 36.07 -21.21
C GLU A 417 17.85 34.69 -21.85
N GLU A 418 18.54 33.63 -21.44
CA GLU A 418 18.30 32.26 -21.91
C GLU A 418 16.86 31.81 -21.61
N ILE A 419 16.37 32.12 -20.40
CA ILE A 419 15.01 31.75 -19.98
C ILE A 419 13.94 32.59 -20.68
N MET A 420 14.11 33.91 -20.72
CA MET A 420 13.02 34.84 -21.08
C MET A 420 13.09 35.35 -22.54
N CYS A 421 14.29 35.53 -23.09
CA CYS A 421 14.50 36.09 -24.42
C CYS A 421 14.62 34.99 -25.49
N ASP A 422 15.49 34.00 -25.23
CA ASP A 422 15.75 32.91 -26.18
C ASP A 422 14.63 31.87 -26.20
N LYS A 423 13.70 31.95 -25.23
CA LYS A 423 12.60 30.99 -25.02
C LYS A 423 13.10 29.54 -25.09
N ALA A 424 14.28 29.28 -24.51
CA ALA A 424 14.90 27.95 -24.51
C ALA A 424 13.97 26.86 -23.95
N PHE A 425 12.98 27.26 -23.14
CA PHE A 425 11.98 26.39 -22.52
C PHE A 425 10.54 26.67 -23.00
N GLY A 426 10.35 27.34 -24.15
CA GLY A 426 9.04 27.69 -24.68
C GLY A 426 8.25 28.61 -23.73
N SER A 427 6.94 28.37 -23.58
CA SER A 427 6.09 29.16 -22.69
C SER A 427 6.41 28.98 -21.20
N ALA A 428 7.16 27.94 -20.82
CA ALA A 428 7.60 27.76 -19.44
C ALA A 428 8.50 28.91 -18.95
N GLY A 429 9.18 29.59 -19.88
CA GLY A 429 10.08 30.73 -19.63
C GLY A 429 9.41 32.11 -19.67
N ASP A 430 8.11 32.21 -19.95
CA ASP A 430 7.40 33.51 -19.99
C ASP A 430 7.38 34.21 -18.62
N THR A 431 7.62 33.46 -17.53
CA THR A 431 7.88 34.00 -16.19
C THR A 431 9.16 33.41 -15.63
N CYS A 432 10.04 34.28 -15.13
CA CYS A 432 11.29 33.91 -14.48
C CYS A 432 11.18 34.11 -12.96
N VAL A 433 11.64 33.13 -12.20
CA VAL A 433 11.77 33.20 -10.75
C VAL A 433 13.25 33.37 -10.41
N ILE A 434 13.60 34.45 -9.71
CA ILE A 434 14.95 34.69 -9.21
C ILE A 434 14.94 34.45 -7.70
N GLU A 435 15.72 33.49 -7.24
CA GLU A 435 15.79 33.07 -5.83
C GLU A 435 17.19 33.30 -5.25
N SER A 436 17.25 33.61 -3.95
CA SER A 436 18.50 33.56 -3.21
C SER A 436 19.01 32.13 -3.11
N PHE A 437 20.32 31.94 -3.32
CA PHE A 437 20.96 30.65 -3.15
C PHE A 437 20.88 30.18 -1.70
N MET A 438 20.40 28.96 -1.49
CA MET A 438 20.40 28.29 -0.19
C MET A 438 21.44 27.19 -0.18
N SER A 439 22.08 26.98 0.98
CA SER A 439 23.05 25.91 1.19
C SER A 439 22.60 24.97 2.30
N GLY A 440 22.94 23.69 2.14
CA GLY A 440 22.56 22.62 3.04
C GLY A 440 22.45 21.28 2.31
N PRO A 441 22.21 20.18 3.03
CA PRO A 441 21.80 18.93 2.41
C PRO A 441 20.42 19.07 1.75
N GLU A 442 20.28 18.53 0.54
CA GLU A 442 18.98 18.35 -0.10
C GLU A 442 18.33 17.04 0.37
N ALA A 443 17.00 17.04 0.52
CA ALA A 443 16.21 15.86 0.84
C ALA A 443 14.86 15.87 0.10
N SER A 444 14.45 14.71 -0.40
CA SER A 444 13.18 14.49 -1.07
C SER A 444 12.15 13.96 -0.06
N CYS A 445 11.13 14.76 0.25
CA CYS A 445 10.16 14.47 1.30
C CYS A 445 8.77 14.29 0.67
N LEU A 446 8.30 13.05 0.54
CA LEU A 446 7.03 12.72 -0.11
C LEU A 446 5.95 12.48 0.94
N ALA A 447 4.74 12.99 0.72
CA ALA A 447 3.60 12.76 1.61
C ALA A 447 2.36 12.29 0.85
N PHE A 448 1.66 11.31 1.41
CA PHE A 448 0.29 10.97 1.02
C PHE A 448 -0.65 12.07 1.50
N CYS A 449 -1.53 12.57 0.64
CA CYS A 449 -2.44 13.68 0.93
C CYS A 449 -3.88 13.34 0.55
N ASP A 450 -4.84 13.68 1.41
CA ASP A 450 -6.27 13.41 1.23
C ASP A 450 -7.14 14.68 1.11
N GLY A 451 -6.49 15.83 0.88
CA GLY A 451 -7.13 17.14 0.85
C GLY A 451 -7.21 17.86 2.21
N LYS A 452 -6.88 17.20 3.33
CA LYS A 452 -6.84 17.83 4.67
C LYS A 452 -5.74 17.30 5.58
N THR A 453 -5.29 16.08 5.36
CA THR A 453 -4.25 15.37 6.09
C THR A 453 -3.07 15.15 5.14
N ALA A 454 -1.86 15.18 5.68
CA ALA A 454 -0.67 14.69 5.00
C ALA A 454 0.07 13.71 5.91
N VAL A 455 0.52 12.58 5.36
CA VAL A 455 1.35 11.59 6.08
C VAL A 455 2.69 11.45 5.37
N LEU A 456 3.77 11.84 6.05
CA LEU A 456 5.09 11.94 5.47
C LEU A 456 5.80 10.57 5.42
N MET A 457 6.27 10.19 4.24
CA MET A 457 7.07 8.98 4.02
C MET A 457 8.49 9.14 4.59
N PRO A 458 9.28 8.05 4.73
CA PRO A 458 10.70 8.17 4.98
C PRO A 458 11.36 9.05 3.90
N ALA A 459 12.09 10.08 4.32
CA ALA A 459 12.76 10.96 3.39
C ALA A 459 13.75 10.18 2.52
N ALA A 460 13.82 10.54 1.25
CA ALA A 460 14.81 10.02 0.32
C ALA A 460 15.84 11.10 0.00
N GLN A 461 16.97 10.69 -0.56
CA GLN A 461 17.92 11.60 -1.18
C GLN A 461 18.28 11.05 -2.55
N ASP A 462 18.18 11.90 -3.57
CA ASP A 462 18.49 11.55 -4.95
C ASP A 462 19.87 12.08 -5.37
N HIS A 463 20.39 11.51 -6.45
CA HIS A 463 21.65 11.92 -7.05
C HIS A 463 21.39 12.37 -8.50
N LYS A 464 21.22 13.68 -8.70
CA LYS A 464 20.86 14.26 -10.01
C LYS A 464 22.01 14.28 -11.01
N ARG A 465 23.27 14.32 -10.56
CA ARG A 465 24.44 14.47 -11.42
C ARG A 465 24.78 13.16 -12.15
N ALA A 466 25.14 13.27 -13.43
CA ALA A 466 25.37 12.12 -14.31
C ALA A 466 26.58 11.26 -13.91
N LEU A 467 27.63 11.86 -13.35
CA LEU A 467 28.92 11.21 -13.07
C LEU A 467 29.25 11.16 -11.58
N ASP A 468 30.21 10.33 -11.23
CA ASP A 468 30.74 10.18 -9.87
C ASP A 468 31.27 11.50 -9.31
N GLY A 469 31.21 11.63 -7.98
CA GLY A 469 31.58 12.87 -7.29
C GLY A 469 30.65 14.06 -7.58
N ASP A 470 29.40 13.77 -7.97
CA ASP A 470 28.39 14.76 -8.34
C ASP A 470 28.83 15.68 -9.49
N MET A 471 29.51 15.09 -10.48
CA MET A 471 30.01 15.77 -11.66
C MET A 471 29.10 15.58 -12.88
N GLY A 472 29.34 16.38 -13.93
CA GLY A 472 28.59 16.31 -15.18
C GLY A 472 27.23 17.01 -15.14
N LEU A 473 26.44 16.81 -16.20
CA LEU A 473 25.14 17.45 -16.36
C LEU A 473 24.11 16.97 -15.32
N ASN A 474 23.13 17.82 -15.02
CA ASN A 474 21.94 17.41 -14.27
C ASN A 474 21.10 16.44 -15.10
N THR A 475 20.58 15.43 -14.44
CA THR A 475 19.72 14.39 -15.01
C THR A 475 18.37 14.37 -14.27
N GLY A 476 17.48 13.45 -14.64
CA GLY A 476 16.28 13.16 -13.85
C GLY A 476 16.56 12.40 -12.55
N GLY A 477 17.80 11.99 -12.29
CA GLY A 477 18.23 11.20 -11.13
C GLY A 477 18.90 9.90 -11.55
N MET A 478 20.14 9.69 -11.11
CA MET A 478 21.01 8.53 -11.36
C MET A 478 21.00 7.49 -10.23
N GLY A 479 20.36 7.81 -9.12
CA GLY A 479 20.21 6.92 -7.98
C GLY A 479 19.48 7.65 -6.85
N ALA A 480 19.00 6.88 -5.89
CA ALA A 480 18.41 7.40 -4.67
C ALA A 480 18.56 6.40 -3.53
N TYR A 481 18.36 6.84 -2.30
CA TYR A 481 18.23 5.96 -1.14
C TYR A 481 17.23 6.50 -0.13
N ALA A 482 16.69 5.60 0.70
CA ALA A 482 15.82 5.91 1.82
C ALA A 482 16.03 4.90 2.97
N PRO A 483 15.89 5.30 4.24
CA PRO A 483 15.69 6.68 4.71
C PRO A 483 16.96 7.54 4.58
N ALA A 484 16.80 8.84 4.35
CA ALA A 484 17.90 9.81 4.26
C ALA A 484 18.39 10.22 5.66
N PRO A 485 19.65 9.93 6.05
CA PRO A 485 20.13 10.19 7.41
C PRO A 485 20.20 11.68 7.79
N CYS A 486 20.17 12.58 6.80
CA CYS A 486 20.18 14.02 7.02
C CYS A 486 18.86 14.55 7.61
N VAL A 487 17.76 13.81 7.47
CA VAL A 487 16.46 14.17 8.05
C VAL A 487 16.29 13.45 9.38
N THR A 488 16.49 14.18 10.48
CA THR A 488 16.28 13.66 11.83
C THR A 488 14.79 13.52 12.15
N PRO A 489 14.39 12.76 13.20
CA PRO A 489 12.99 12.66 13.62
C PRO A 489 12.33 14.01 13.96
N GLU A 490 13.10 15.00 14.41
CA GLU A 490 12.63 16.37 14.65
C GLU A 490 12.33 17.08 13.33
N LEU A 491 13.25 16.99 12.37
CA LEU A 491 13.07 17.58 11.03
C LEU A 491 11.92 16.90 10.29
N HIS A 492 11.77 15.57 10.41
CA HIS A 492 10.66 14.83 9.82
C HIS A 492 9.31 15.37 10.31
N ARG A 493 9.13 15.55 11.63
CA ARG A 493 7.93 16.16 12.21
C ARG A 493 7.72 17.63 11.83
N GLU A 494 8.79 18.38 11.59
CA GLU A 494 8.68 19.76 11.11
C GLU A 494 8.23 19.82 9.65
N ILE A 495 8.84 19.01 8.79
CA ILE A 495 8.51 18.91 7.36
C ILE A 495 7.09 18.37 7.19
N GLU A 496 6.67 17.37 7.97
CA GLU A 496 5.31 16.85 7.94
C GLU A 496 4.29 17.94 8.26
N ARG A 497 4.54 18.77 9.28
CA ARG A 497 3.68 19.93 9.59
C ARG A 497 3.64 20.95 8.44
N MET A 498 4.75 21.16 7.73
CA MET A 498 4.77 22.02 6.53
C MET A 498 3.91 21.44 5.40
N CYS A 499 3.95 20.11 5.19
CA CYS A 499 3.10 19.42 4.23
C CYS A 499 1.62 19.50 4.61
N ILE A 500 1.28 19.25 5.88
CA ILE A 500 -0.10 19.40 6.40
C ILE A 500 -0.60 20.83 6.17
N THR A 501 0.20 21.84 6.55
CA THR A 501 -0.15 23.26 6.34
C THR A 501 -0.38 23.55 4.86
N THR A 502 0.45 23.02 3.97
CA THR A 502 0.30 23.19 2.51
C THR A 502 -1.05 22.63 2.04
N VAL A 503 -1.39 21.41 2.45
CA VAL A 503 -2.65 20.74 2.09
C VAL A 503 -3.86 21.51 2.63
N GLU A 504 -3.83 21.93 3.89
CA GLU A 504 -4.89 22.73 4.51
C GLU A 504 -5.12 24.05 3.77
N LYS A 505 -4.05 24.77 3.42
CA LYS A 505 -4.15 26.06 2.70
C LYS A 505 -4.60 25.91 1.25
N MET A 506 -4.26 24.79 0.60
CA MET A 506 -4.83 24.46 -0.70
C MET A 506 -6.35 24.17 -0.60
N ALA A 507 -6.79 23.49 0.45
CA ALA A 507 -8.22 23.27 0.71
C ALA A 507 -8.97 24.58 1.02
N GLU A 508 -8.41 25.48 1.84
CA GLU A 508 -8.99 26.80 2.13
C GLU A 508 -9.16 27.66 0.87
N ARG A 509 -8.29 27.50 -0.13
CA ARG A 509 -8.40 28.14 -1.45
C ARG A 509 -9.48 27.54 -2.36
N GLY A 510 -10.12 26.46 -1.95
CA GLY A 510 -11.10 25.72 -2.77
C GLY A 510 -10.47 24.73 -3.75
N THR A 511 -9.20 24.40 -3.57
CA THR A 511 -8.43 23.48 -4.43
C THR A 511 -7.79 22.37 -3.58
N PRO A 512 -8.59 21.51 -2.93
CA PRO A 512 -8.07 20.47 -2.04
C PRO A 512 -7.05 19.58 -2.77
N TYR A 513 -5.94 19.31 -2.10
CA TYR A 513 -4.82 18.59 -2.68
C TYR A 513 -4.85 17.10 -2.30
N VAL A 514 -5.15 16.24 -3.27
CA VAL A 514 -5.20 14.76 -3.11
C VAL A 514 -4.09 14.12 -3.92
N GLY A 515 -3.44 13.09 -3.39
CA GLY A 515 -2.36 12.37 -4.09
C GLY A 515 -1.03 12.48 -3.37
N ILE A 516 0.07 12.66 -4.12
CA ILE A 516 1.40 12.84 -3.55
C ILE A 516 1.82 14.30 -3.59
N LEU A 517 2.14 14.85 -2.42
CA LEU A 517 2.90 16.09 -2.32
C LEU A 517 4.36 15.71 -2.12
N TYR A 518 5.17 15.94 -3.14
CA TYR A 518 6.63 15.83 -3.04
C TYR A 518 7.17 17.21 -2.70
N ALA A 519 7.85 17.34 -1.57
CA ALA A 519 8.58 18.53 -1.17
C ALA A 519 10.09 18.29 -1.37
N GLY A 520 10.69 19.00 -2.31
CA GLY A 520 12.15 19.11 -2.38
C GLY A 520 12.61 20.06 -1.29
N MET A 521 13.35 19.56 -0.30
CA MET A 521 13.76 20.33 0.88
C MET A 521 15.25 20.66 0.83
N MET A 522 15.60 21.88 1.20
CA MET A 522 16.94 22.28 1.59
C MET A 522 17.00 22.35 3.12
N LEU A 523 17.90 21.58 3.74
CA LEU A 523 18.12 21.60 5.19
C LEU A 523 19.16 22.67 5.52
N THR A 524 18.69 23.90 5.71
CA THR A 524 19.57 25.06 5.96
C THR A 524 19.98 25.11 7.44
N PRO A 525 21.02 25.90 7.80
CA PRO A 525 21.34 26.18 9.20
C PRO A 525 20.19 26.78 10.03
N ASN A 526 19.18 27.35 9.37
CA ASN A 526 18.01 27.98 10.02
C ASN A 526 16.77 27.07 10.02
N GLY A 527 16.89 25.82 9.56
CA GLY A 527 15.78 24.87 9.45
C GLY A 527 15.45 24.46 8.01
N PRO A 528 14.47 23.56 7.83
CA PRO A 528 14.07 23.06 6.53
C PRO A 528 13.37 24.15 5.71
N SER A 529 13.70 24.25 4.42
CA SER A 529 13.10 25.21 3.49
C SER A 529 12.72 24.52 2.18
N VAL A 530 11.52 24.81 1.68
CA VAL A 530 11.02 24.24 0.42
C VAL A 530 11.80 24.84 -0.75
N LEU A 531 12.47 23.98 -1.53
CA LEU A 531 13.08 24.34 -2.81
C LEU A 531 12.01 24.44 -3.90
N GLU A 532 11.21 23.39 -4.00
CA GLU A 532 10.14 23.19 -4.99
C GLU A 532 9.16 22.12 -4.50
N PHE A 533 7.95 22.14 -5.06
CA PHE A 533 7.03 21.01 -4.97
C PHE A 533 6.96 20.26 -6.29
N ASN A 534 6.81 18.95 -6.21
CA ASN A 534 6.31 18.12 -7.31
C ASN A 534 4.97 17.51 -6.87
N CYS A 535 4.08 17.29 -7.82
CA CYS A 535 2.70 16.93 -7.57
C CYS A 535 2.38 15.43 -7.72
N ARG A 536 3.46 14.64 -7.77
CA ARG A 536 3.45 13.20 -8.00
C ARG A 536 4.66 12.54 -7.36
N PHE A 537 4.71 11.22 -7.42
CA PHE A 537 5.84 10.42 -6.96
C PHE A 537 7.16 10.78 -7.69
N GLY A 538 8.28 10.77 -6.97
CA GLY A 538 9.63 11.02 -7.53
C GLY A 538 10.14 9.84 -8.38
N ASP A 539 11.11 10.08 -9.26
CA ASP A 539 11.80 9.01 -10.00
C ASP A 539 13.29 9.37 -10.04
N PRO A 540 14.19 8.68 -9.29
CA PRO A 540 14.02 7.31 -8.80
C PRO A 540 13.63 7.13 -7.32
N GLU A 541 13.13 8.16 -6.63
CA GLU A 541 12.81 8.06 -5.19
C GLU A 541 11.72 7.03 -4.88
N THR A 542 10.75 6.86 -5.76
CA THR A 542 9.67 5.86 -5.57
C THR A 542 10.21 4.44 -5.47
N GLN A 543 11.26 4.14 -6.23
CA GLN A 543 11.91 2.84 -6.28
C GLN A 543 12.59 2.48 -4.96
N VAL A 544 12.89 3.45 -4.08
CA VAL A 544 13.46 3.21 -2.74
C VAL A 544 12.46 3.41 -1.60
N VAL A 545 11.44 4.26 -1.76
CA VAL A 545 10.44 4.50 -0.72
C VAL A 545 9.39 3.38 -0.66
N LEU A 546 8.83 2.97 -1.80
CA LEU A 546 7.76 1.95 -1.81
C LEU A 546 8.18 0.55 -1.32
N PRO A 547 9.43 0.07 -1.52
CA PRO A 547 9.87 -1.19 -0.91
C PRO A 547 9.86 -1.20 0.63
N LEU A 548 9.92 -0.01 1.23
CA LEU A 548 9.86 0.19 2.68
C LEU A 548 8.43 0.29 3.19
N LEU A 549 7.43 0.53 2.34
CA LEU A 549 6.03 0.59 2.75
C LEU A 549 5.54 -0.79 3.21
N GLU A 550 4.99 -0.87 4.43
CA GLU A 550 4.38 -2.08 4.99
C GLU A 550 2.87 -2.12 4.74
N THR A 551 2.20 -0.98 4.96
CA THR A 551 0.76 -0.83 4.75
C THR A 551 0.40 -0.97 3.28
N ASP A 552 -0.78 -1.54 2.98
CA ASP A 552 -1.23 -1.73 1.60
C ASP A 552 -1.37 -0.39 0.86
N LEU A 553 -0.57 -0.21 -0.20
CA LEU A 553 -0.58 1.00 -1.02
C LEU A 553 -1.97 1.30 -1.60
N TYR A 554 -2.72 0.27 -1.99
CA TYR A 554 -4.05 0.47 -2.56
C TYR A 554 -5.02 1.05 -1.53
N GLU A 555 -5.00 0.54 -0.30
CA GLU A 555 -5.83 1.06 0.80
C GLU A 555 -5.44 2.50 1.15
N VAL A 556 -4.15 2.83 1.18
CA VAL A 556 -3.67 4.21 1.41
C VAL A 556 -4.16 5.15 0.31
N MET A 557 -4.03 4.76 -0.97
CA MET A 557 -4.51 5.57 -2.10
C MET A 557 -6.03 5.73 -2.08
N GLN A 558 -6.76 4.68 -1.70
CA GLN A 558 -8.20 4.71 -1.55
C GLN A 558 -8.61 5.69 -0.45
N ALA A 559 -7.98 5.61 0.72
CA ALA A 559 -8.23 6.53 1.84
C ALA A 559 -7.89 7.99 1.48
N CYS A 560 -6.86 8.21 0.66
CA CYS A 560 -6.57 9.55 0.13
C CYS A 560 -7.71 10.09 -0.75
N CYS A 561 -8.22 9.26 -1.66
CA CYS A 561 -9.34 9.65 -2.53
C CYS A 561 -10.64 9.87 -1.74
N ASP A 562 -10.86 9.12 -0.66
CA ASP A 562 -12.06 9.20 0.17
C ASP A 562 -11.99 10.28 1.26
N GLY A 563 -10.83 10.92 1.44
CA GLY A 563 -10.63 11.92 2.51
C GLY A 563 -10.62 11.29 3.91
N THR A 564 -10.12 10.06 4.03
CA THR A 564 -10.07 9.29 5.29
C THR A 564 -8.66 8.83 5.63
N LEU A 565 -7.62 9.51 5.14
CA LEU A 565 -6.23 9.09 5.39
C LEU A 565 -5.90 9.07 6.89
N SER A 566 -6.50 9.96 7.68
CA SER A 566 -6.34 10.00 9.14
C SER A 566 -6.82 8.74 9.88
N SER A 567 -7.59 7.84 9.23
CA SER A 567 -8.01 6.56 9.81
C SER A 567 -7.10 5.39 9.42
N ILE A 568 -6.06 5.62 8.63
CA ILE A 568 -5.07 4.61 8.24
C ILE A 568 -3.78 4.86 9.02
N ASP A 569 -3.24 3.81 9.64
CA ASP A 569 -1.89 3.81 10.22
C ASP A 569 -0.91 3.46 9.10
N VAL A 570 -0.31 4.46 8.44
CA VAL A 570 0.62 4.25 7.33
C VAL A 570 2.02 3.96 7.89
N ARG A 571 2.47 2.72 7.72
CA ARG A 571 3.70 2.20 8.31
C ARG A 571 4.74 1.85 7.27
N PHE A 572 5.99 2.07 7.67
CA PHE A 572 7.17 1.75 6.89
C PHE A 572 8.11 0.88 7.73
N LYS A 573 8.84 -0.01 7.06
CA LYS A 573 9.81 -0.91 7.67
C LYS A 573 10.85 -0.12 8.44
N GLU A 574 10.95 -0.40 9.73
CA GLU A 574 12.01 0.11 10.57
C GLU A 574 13.29 -0.71 10.38
N GLN A 575 14.46 -0.07 10.59
CA GLN A 575 15.77 -0.73 10.53
C GLN A 575 16.08 -1.42 9.18
N ILE A 576 15.45 -0.95 8.11
CA ILE A 576 15.72 -1.37 6.74
C ILE A 576 16.01 -0.12 5.92
N SER A 577 16.98 -0.23 5.02
CA SER A 577 17.27 0.80 4.02
C SER A 577 17.11 0.22 2.62
N ALA A 578 16.73 1.06 1.69
CA ALA A 578 16.69 0.75 0.26
C ALA A 578 17.57 1.75 -0.49
N ALA A 579 18.33 1.26 -1.46
CA ALA A 579 19.16 2.07 -2.33
C ALA A 579 19.02 1.60 -3.77
N THR A 580 18.86 2.54 -4.69
CA THR A 580 18.69 2.26 -6.11
C THR A 580 19.76 2.92 -6.93
N VAL A 581 20.30 2.17 -7.90
CA VAL A 581 21.29 2.63 -8.87
C VAL A 581 20.65 2.57 -10.25
N VAL A 582 20.68 3.68 -10.97
CA VAL A 582 20.11 3.77 -12.32
C VAL A 582 21.15 3.35 -13.34
N CYS A 583 20.80 2.37 -14.16
CA CYS A 583 21.52 2.05 -15.40
C CYS A 583 20.98 2.93 -16.52
N ALA A 584 21.86 3.72 -17.14
CA ALA A 584 21.51 4.63 -18.24
C ALA A 584 22.21 4.25 -19.55
N ALA A 585 21.60 4.66 -20.67
CA ALA A 585 22.19 4.58 -22.00
C ALA A 585 23.27 5.66 -22.16
N LYS A 586 24.40 5.32 -22.79
CA LYS A 586 25.49 6.27 -23.05
C LYS A 586 25.00 7.52 -23.77
N GLY A 587 25.51 8.67 -23.32
CA GLY A 587 25.12 9.98 -23.82
C GLY A 587 23.92 10.60 -23.11
N TYR A 588 23.15 9.85 -22.31
CA TYR A 588 22.19 10.46 -21.38
C TYR A 588 22.93 11.43 -20.43
N PRO A 589 22.42 12.66 -20.16
CA PRO A 589 21.08 13.20 -20.46
C PRO A 589 20.89 13.88 -21.82
N GLU A 590 21.89 13.82 -22.71
CA GLU A 590 21.85 14.36 -24.06
C GLU A 590 21.29 13.33 -25.06
N THR A 591 21.95 13.14 -26.20
CA THR A 591 21.54 12.17 -27.23
C THR A 591 22.07 10.79 -26.86
N TYR A 592 21.21 9.78 -26.92
CA TYR A 592 21.54 8.40 -26.58
C TYR A 592 20.94 7.42 -27.61
N PRO A 593 21.62 6.29 -27.89
CA PRO A 593 21.09 5.24 -28.75
C PRO A 593 19.91 4.49 -28.10
N LYS A 594 19.07 3.87 -28.94
CA LYS A 594 17.94 3.01 -28.54
C LYS A 594 18.07 1.65 -29.21
N GLY A 595 17.34 0.65 -28.71
CA GLY A 595 17.23 -0.69 -29.31
C GLY A 595 18.29 -1.70 -28.87
N MET A 596 19.26 -1.29 -28.04
CA MET A 596 20.30 -2.17 -27.49
C MET A 596 19.67 -3.27 -26.64
N ALA A 597 20.06 -4.52 -26.88
CA ALA A 597 19.58 -5.68 -26.14
C ALA A 597 20.11 -5.66 -24.70
N ILE A 598 19.23 -5.99 -23.75
CA ILE A 598 19.54 -6.05 -22.32
C ILE A 598 19.65 -7.52 -21.91
N HIS A 599 20.79 -7.88 -21.33
CA HIS A 599 21.09 -9.21 -20.81
C HIS A 599 21.29 -9.19 -19.30
N GLY A 600 21.14 -10.34 -18.65
CA GLY A 600 21.42 -10.52 -17.21
C GLY A 600 20.31 -10.03 -16.26
N LEU A 601 19.12 -9.72 -16.77
CA LEU A 601 17.96 -9.33 -15.96
C LEU A 601 17.54 -10.44 -14.99
N GLU A 602 17.47 -11.69 -15.47
CA GLU A 602 17.15 -12.86 -14.63
C GLU A 602 18.20 -13.07 -13.55
N SER A 603 19.49 -13.03 -13.90
CA SER A 603 20.60 -13.16 -12.95
C SER A 603 20.61 -12.06 -11.89
N ALA A 604 20.30 -10.82 -12.28
CA ALA A 604 20.19 -9.70 -11.34
C ALA A 604 19.00 -9.85 -10.39
N SER A 605 17.86 -10.34 -10.91
CA SER A 605 16.62 -10.54 -10.14
C SER A 605 16.66 -11.77 -9.24
N ALA A 606 17.61 -12.68 -9.46
CA ALA A 606 17.81 -13.86 -8.61
C ALA A 606 18.49 -13.54 -7.26
N PHE A 607 19.06 -12.34 -7.08
CA PHE A 607 19.58 -11.93 -5.79
C PHE A 607 18.45 -11.63 -4.81
N GLU A 608 18.57 -12.18 -3.60
CA GLU A 608 17.69 -11.82 -2.49
C GLU A 608 17.76 -10.32 -2.20
N ASN A 609 16.63 -9.74 -1.78
CA ASN A 609 16.49 -8.33 -1.44
C ASN A 609 16.82 -7.35 -2.58
N VAL A 610 16.79 -7.82 -3.84
CA VAL A 610 16.99 -6.98 -5.02
C VAL A 610 15.72 -6.93 -5.85
N LYS A 611 15.40 -5.74 -6.37
CA LYS A 611 14.36 -5.54 -7.37
C LYS A 611 14.88 -4.69 -8.53
N VAL A 612 14.78 -5.22 -9.74
CA VAL A 612 15.05 -4.48 -10.97
C VAL A 612 13.75 -3.85 -11.46
N TYR A 613 13.69 -2.52 -11.46
CA TYR A 613 12.60 -1.75 -12.05
C TYR A 613 12.99 -1.30 -13.45
N HIS A 614 12.07 -1.50 -14.38
CA HIS A 614 12.21 -1.09 -15.76
C HIS A 614 11.71 0.34 -15.94
N ALA A 615 12.51 1.18 -16.58
CA ALA A 615 12.13 2.52 -17.01
C ALA A 615 12.04 2.54 -18.55
N GLY A 616 13.07 3.04 -19.23
CA GLY A 616 13.15 3.04 -20.69
C GLY A 616 13.47 1.67 -21.28
N THR A 617 12.56 0.69 -21.16
CA THR A 617 12.66 -0.61 -21.83
C THR A 617 11.43 -0.93 -22.67
N LYS A 618 11.61 -1.80 -23.67
CA LYS A 618 10.53 -2.42 -24.46
C LYS A 618 10.88 -3.87 -24.76
N VAL A 619 9.89 -4.73 -24.98
CA VAL A 619 10.12 -6.10 -25.46
C VAL A 619 9.91 -6.14 -26.96
N GLU A 620 10.90 -6.64 -27.69
CA GLU A 620 10.83 -6.89 -29.14
C GLU A 620 11.48 -8.24 -29.43
N ASP A 621 10.77 -9.12 -30.15
CA ASP A 621 11.21 -10.48 -30.46
C ASP A 621 11.64 -11.28 -29.21
N ASP A 622 10.84 -11.20 -28.14
CA ASP A 622 11.10 -11.78 -26.81
C ASP A 622 12.38 -11.28 -26.12
N ILE A 623 13.01 -10.21 -26.64
CA ILE A 623 14.20 -9.60 -26.09
C ILE A 623 13.84 -8.25 -25.49
N THR A 624 14.22 -8.03 -24.22
CA THR A 624 14.12 -6.70 -23.61
C THR A 624 15.20 -5.79 -24.18
N ARG A 625 14.82 -4.62 -24.69
CA ARG A 625 15.69 -3.63 -25.33
C ARG A 625 15.54 -2.25 -24.69
N CYS A 626 16.59 -1.45 -24.79
CA CYS A 626 16.58 -0.05 -24.37
C CYS A 626 15.62 0.79 -25.23
N SER A 627 14.80 1.64 -24.63
CA SER A 627 13.87 2.56 -25.30
C SER A 627 13.91 4.00 -24.77
N GLY A 628 14.65 4.26 -23.68
CA GLY A 628 14.80 5.58 -23.05
C GLY A 628 16.20 5.81 -22.47
N GLY A 629 16.46 7.03 -21.97
CA GLY A 629 17.77 7.43 -21.47
C GLY A 629 18.13 6.76 -20.14
N ARG A 630 17.23 6.83 -19.16
CA ARG A 630 17.26 5.97 -17.97
C ARG A 630 16.59 4.65 -18.33
N VAL A 631 17.31 3.55 -18.20
CA VAL A 631 16.87 2.24 -18.71
C VAL A 631 16.30 1.39 -17.58
N LEU A 632 17.05 1.25 -16.48
CA LEU A 632 16.66 0.43 -15.33
C LEU A 632 17.03 1.14 -14.02
N ALA A 633 16.29 0.87 -12.95
CA ALA A 633 16.65 1.21 -11.59
C ALA A 633 16.77 -0.08 -10.77
N VAL A 634 17.99 -0.40 -10.32
CA VAL A 634 18.28 -1.64 -9.59
C VAL A 634 18.32 -1.32 -8.10
N THR A 635 17.30 -1.76 -7.39
CA THR A 635 17.12 -1.46 -5.97
C THR A 635 17.57 -2.64 -5.12
N GLY A 636 18.49 -2.40 -4.20
CA GLY A 636 18.84 -3.33 -3.13
C GLY A 636 18.22 -2.88 -1.81
N MET A 637 17.85 -3.83 -0.95
CA MET A 637 17.47 -3.59 0.44
C MET A 637 18.46 -4.27 1.39
N GLY A 638 18.67 -3.67 2.56
CA GLY A 638 19.52 -4.23 3.61
C GLY A 638 19.17 -3.65 4.97
N SER A 639 19.82 -4.13 6.03
CA SER A 639 19.59 -3.63 7.40
C SER A 639 20.07 -2.19 7.62
N ASN A 640 20.87 -1.69 6.69
CA ASN A 640 21.41 -0.34 6.66
C ASN A 640 21.75 0.08 5.23
N LEU A 641 22.05 1.35 5.02
CA LEU A 641 22.35 1.94 3.71
C LEU A 641 23.53 1.24 3.01
N THR A 642 24.58 0.90 3.75
CA THR A 642 25.78 0.24 3.19
C THR A 642 25.43 -1.13 2.59
N GLU A 643 24.62 -1.92 3.28
CA GLU A 643 24.15 -3.23 2.78
C GLU A 643 23.21 -3.09 1.59
N ALA A 644 22.28 -2.12 1.64
CA ALA A 644 21.37 -1.85 0.53
C ALA A 644 22.13 -1.47 -0.76
N LEU A 645 23.15 -0.61 -0.65
CA LEU A 645 24.04 -0.25 -1.75
C LEU A 645 24.84 -1.46 -2.25
N ALA A 646 25.41 -2.25 -1.34
CA ALA A 646 26.17 -3.45 -1.71
C ALA A 646 25.30 -4.45 -2.51
N ALA A 647 24.05 -4.64 -2.11
CA ALA A 647 23.08 -5.48 -2.81
C ALA A 647 22.77 -4.92 -4.21
N SER A 648 22.47 -3.62 -4.32
CA SER A 648 22.22 -2.95 -5.60
C SER A 648 23.40 -3.10 -6.55
N TYR A 649 24.62 -2.74 -6.13
CA TYR A 649 25.82 -2.83 -6.96
C TYR A 649 26.16 -4.26 -7.39
N LYS A 650 25.92 -5.25 -6.54
CA LYS A 650 26.11 -6.67 -6.88
C LYS A 650 25.21 -7.08 -8.04
N ALA A 651 23.95 -6.65 -8.03
CA ALA A 651 22.98 -6.94 -9.07
C ALA A 651 23.22 -6.14 -10.36
N VAL A 652 23.54 -4.84 -10.25
CA VAL A 652 23.90 -3.98 -11.40
C VAL A 652 25.04 -4.59 -12.20
N LYS A 653 26.01 -5.25 -11.56
CA LYS A 653 27.13 -5.92 -12.24
C LYS A 653 26.73 -7.10 -13.14
N GLN A 654 25.55 -7.71 -12.92
CA GLN A 654 25.07 -8.80 -13.77
C GLN A 654 24.41 -8.32 -15.07
N ILE A 655 23.84 -7.12 -15.04
CA ILE A 655 23.10 -6.56 -16.17
C ILE A 655 24.10 -6.07 -17.22
N THR A 656 23.86 -6.32 -18.51
CA THR A 656 24.69 -5.78 -19.59
C THR A 656 23.83 -5.31 -20.75
N PHE A 657 24.22 -4.19 -21.36
CA PHE A 657 23.79 -3.73 -22.67
C PHE A 657 24.91 -2.82 -23.21
N GLU A 658 24.91 -2.61 -24.52
CA GLU A 658 25.95 -1.84 -25.20
C GLU A 658 26.15 -0.48 -24.52
N ASP A 659 27.40 -0.19 -24.17
CA ASP A 659 27.83 1.12 -23.69
C ASP A 659 27.09 1.64 -22.42
N ARG A 660 26.47 0.76 -21.63
CA ARG A 660 25.78 1.14 -20.38
C ARG A 660 26.70 1.92 -19.42
N TYR A 661 26.11 2.82 -18.64
CA TYR A 661 26.79 3.41 -17.49
C TYR A 661 25.86 3.54 -16.27
N TRP A 662 26.47 3.66 -15.10
CA TRP A 662 25.85 3.86 -13.79
C TRP A 662 26.90 4.52 -12.88
N ARG A 663 26.45 5.08 -11.74
CA ARG A 663 27.30 5.72 -10.72
C ARG A 663 27.62 4.77 -9.57
#